data_AF-A0A7Y5MRJ5-F1
#
_entry.id   AF-A0A7Y5MRJ5-F1
#
_cell.length_a   1.000
_cell.length_b   1.000
_cell.length_c   1.000
_cell.angle_alpha   90.00
_cell.angle_beta   90.00
_cell.angle_gamma   90.00
#
_symmetry.space_group_name_H-M   'P 1'
#
loop_
_entity.id
_entity.type
_entity.pdbx_description
1 polymer ?
#
loop_
_entity_poly.entity_id
_entity_poly.type
_entity_poly.pdbx_seq_one_letter_code
_entity_poly.pdbx_strand_id
1 'polypeptide(L)'
;MRTLFSNVYTHTHTCKYNVKKLAGPLFFFALFSPFLLLSQPVVNGPGNCGTPDQTNSELDAFYQQINMGTATAGGIIIEYDIPIHLYLINDDNGNPHPDYPTDYIIYNMIENVETANTFYTNVLSFYICEISFINSTNLQEISDISDLDDLYNLEHDENAVNIYMVAKGPKSGYSKLPHETPSNALMLTGVSNGKTLAHELGHYFGLVHSDIFSIRHLPDNSCNPDPVWNVNCTCNPCTGTNSGDRIADTPVDPGLGDFMGAGNVYEFCDGLPVPCIPTKNGAPIASYYPDYQNMMASYSAYREHFSPDQLEVIYATLTTHADRTFLVDNNPPACDNIEQPNLSLIATHGFVNRVAHSEDFQSLVFSPLEGANILMQKVLTPVVNCADATDVAGLYEVEGCTPQFLEDLNYKVGSPGQEQLGEPAVFNPNNGLSVADLIIIRQHILYIMSLPSPYGLIAADVNNDEKISTLDIILIMRVILQTDLIFSAVPPWRFLPEYALGSQFDFEPLLNDNPFTAVWQAPDGPRPYKSTLVPPAKSYLDQLNLNLLNPDLTIPLNWSFRAIKSGDVNFSAVTQEDQLPGFIGNGYAFSATSHACLQPGQTATVLVKAQTTEDIDAYQLGLVFDKDAIEVMGVNQGDITPFSLDQFGFNQLADGEIRTLWIDEKGDPIKFENNLKTLFKINIKAIEAVCDIGSVIEIEDNVLAGIFLDTEEAVVPMTLKLELIPGIIRHKLEQVYPNPAETSISFQVELGEAATVSAQVFDQFGNYLTTSGSYGTGEHAIVFNNTSSLQQGTLSYVITAGSETFTGNIIKLQ
;
A
#
# COMPACT_ATOMS: atom_id res chain seq x y z
N MET A 1 -30.79 -66.14 26.70
CA MET A 1 -32.08 -66.05 27.42
C MET A 1 -32.89 -64.95 26.78
N ARG A 2 -34.05 -65.29 26.17
CA ARG A 2 -35.36 -64.56 26.16
C ARG A 2 -35.35 -63.01 26.28
N THR A 3 -36.07 -62.17 25.54
CA THR A 3 -36.98 -62.22 24.37
C THR A 3 -37.57 -60.80 24.16
N LEU A 4 -37.82 -60.40 22.89
CA LEU A 4 -38.98 -59.64 22.33
C LEU A 4 -39.03 -58.08 22.20
N PHE A 5 -39.16 -57.66 20.92
CA PHE A 5 -39.94 -56.57 20.24
C PHE A 5 -39.76 -55.09 20.64
N SER A 6 -39.88 -54.07 19.77
CA SER A 6 -39.86 -53.85 18.30
C SER A 6 -39.95 -52.33 18.03
N ASN A 7 -39.46 -51.90 16.86
CA ASN A 7 -39.84 -50.74 16.02
C ASN A 7 -38.85 -49.57 15.87
N VAL A 8 -38.59 -49.30 14.59
CA VAL A 8 -37.79 -48.25 13.97
C VAL A 8 -38.65 -46.99 13.81
N TYR A 9 -38.11 -45.83 14.19
CA TYR A 9 -38.36 -44.53 13.57
C TYR A 9 -37.09 -43.68 13.77
N THR A 10 -36.50 -43.20 12.66
CA THR A 10 -35.34 -42.32 12.66
C THR A 10 -35.78 -40.86 12.63
N HIS A 11 -35.52 -40.14 13.72
CA HIS A 11 -35.37 -38.68 13.76
C HIS A 11 -33.88 -38.37 13.86
N THR A 12 -33.38 -37.38 13.12
CA THR A 12 -32.10 -36.72 13.40
C THR A 12 -32.22 -35.22 13.19
N HIS A 13 -31.91 -34.49 14.26
CA HIS A 13 -31.87 -33.04 14.44
C HIS A 13 -30.44 -32.49 14.27
N THR A 14 -30.36 -31.22 13.83
CA THR A 14 -29.42 -30.12 14.21
C THR A 14 -27.90 -30.30 14.17
N CYS A 15 -27.21 -29.29 13.63
CA CYS A 15 -25.91 -28.84 14.14
C CYS A 15 -25.87 -27.32 14.32
N LYS A 16 -25.50 -26.90 15.54
CA LYS A 16 -25.13 -25.53 15.97
C LYS A 16 -23.66 -25.27 15.64
N TYR A 17 -23.28 -24.02 15.40
CA TYR A 17 -21.93 -23.55 15.70
C TYR A 17 -21.96 -22.30 16.60
N ASN A 18 -21.16 -22.36 17.68
CA ASN A 18 -20.84 -21.29 18.61
C ASN A 18 -19.58 -20.57 18.11
N VAL A 19 -19.56 -19.24 18.14
CA VAL A 19 -18.29 -18.48 18.18
C VAL A 19 -18.33 -17.56 19.40
N LYS A 20 -17.42 -17.82 20.34
CA LYS A 20 -17.08 -16.92 21.46
C LYS A 20 -16.01 -15.94 20.97
N LYS A 21 -16.21 -14.64 21.16
CA LYS A 21 -15.11 -13.66 21.27
C LYS A 21 -15.27 -12.85 22.56
N LEU A 22 -14.15 -12.74 23.28
CA LEU A 22 -13.99 -12.06 24.56
C LEU A 22 -13.97 -10.53 24.37
N ALA A 23 -14.63 -9.80 25.27
CA ALA A 23 -14.48 -8.36 25.45
C ALA A 23 -13.43 -8.05 26.53
N GLY A 24 -12.53 -7.11 26.25
CA GLY A 24 -11.68 -6.42 27.22
C GLY A 24 -11.76 -4.92 26.96
N PRO A 25 -11.94 -4.05 27.98
CA PRO A 25 -12.21 -2.63 27.77
C PRO A 25 -10.92 -1.80 27.85
N LEU A 26 -10.82 -0.72 27.09
CA LEU A 26 -9.94 0.41 27.41
C LEU A 26 -10.44 1.72 26.79
N PHE A 27 -10.09 2.81 27.46
CA PHE A 27 -10.76 4.11 27.54
C PHE A 27 -9.84 5.22 26.96
N PHE A 28 -10.47 6.27 26.41
CA PHE A 28 -10.11 7.71 26.44
C PHE A 28 -9.01 8.35 25.54
N PHE A 29 -9.44 9.48 24.95
CA PHE A 29 -8.81 10.81 24.74
C PHE A 29 -8.49 11.31 23.31
N ALA A 30 -9.01 12.53 23.07
CA ALA A 30 -9.03 13.38 21.88
C ALA A 30 -7.71 14.14 21.60
N LEU A 31 -7.63 14.87 20.46
CA LEU A 31 -7.34 16.33 20.34
C LEU A 31 -6.98 16.79 18.88
N PHE A 32 -7.72 17.80 18.38
CA PHE A 32 -7.39 18.96 17.48
C PHE A 32 -6.88 18.85 16.00
N SER A 33 -7.77 19.12 15.01
CA SER A 33 -7.91 20.32 14.08
C SER A 33 -6.69 21.02 13.41
N PRO A 34 -6.84 21.87 12.35
CA PRO A 34 -7.58 21.78 11.05
C PRO A 34 -6.84 22.42 9.80
N PHE A 35 -7.51 22.44 8.63
CA PHE A 35 -7.26 23.20 7.35
C PHE A 35 -6.19 22.66 6.38
N LEU A 36 -6.37 22.57 5.04
CA LEU A 36 -7.21 23.27 4.06
C LEU A 36 -7.55 22.32 2.89
N LEU A 37 -8.83 22.15 2.55
CA LEU A 37 -9.28 21.46 1.33
C LEU A 37 -9.73 22.49 0.28
N LEU A 38 -9.07 22.48 -0.87
CA LEU A 38 -9.57 23.07 -2.11
C LEU A 38 -10.69 22.17 -2.64
N SER A 39 -11.90 22.73 -2.70
CA SER A 39 -13.10 22.07 -3.22
C SER A 39 -12.99 21.79 -4.71
N GLN A 40 -13.08 20.51 -5.09
CA GLN A 40 -13.46 20.04 -6.43
C GLN A 40 -14.45 18.87 -6.27
N PRO A 41 -15.26 18.59 -7.29
CA PRO A 41 -16.70 18.35 -7.16
C PRO A 41 -17.01 16.98 -6.56
N VAL A 42 -17.95 16.98 -5.62
CA VAL A 42 -18.61 15.78 -5.11
C VAL A 42 -19.37 15.13 -6.28
N VAL A 43 -18.91 13.99 -6.76
CA VAL A 43 -19.74 13.05 -7.51
C VAL A 43 -19.95 11.83 -6.63
N ASN A 44 -20.87 11.99 -5.68
CA ASN A 44 -21.70 10.94 -5.10
C ASN A 44 -23.07 11.59 -4.99
N GLY A 45 -24.02 11.20 -5.84
CA GLY A 45 -25.42 11.46 -5.51
C GLY A 45 -25.76 10.57 -4.31
N PRO A 46 -26.37 11.11 -3.23
CA PRO A 46 -26.91 10.27 -2.18
C PRO A 46 -27.96 9.35 -2.81
N GLY A 47 -27.86 8.04 -2.59
CA GLY A 47 -28.94 7.12 -2.96
C GLY A 47 -30.15 7.45 -2.09
N ASN A 48 -31.06 8.28 -2.62
CA ASN A 48 -32.28 8.66 -1.95
C ASN A 48 -33.32 7.54 -2.15
N CYS A 49 -33.93 7.09 -1.04
CA CYS A 49 -35.17 6.35 -1.03
C CYS A 49 -36.30 7.20 -1.65
N GLY A 50 -37.30 6.50 -2.17
CA GLY A 50 -38.36 7.07 -2.99
C GLY A 50 -39.70 7.22 -2.29
N THR A 51 -39.90 6.51 -1.18
CA THR A 51 -41.20 6.36 -0.53
C THR A 51 -41.64 7.69 0.08
N PRO A 52 -42.73 8.32 -0.41
CA PRO A 52 -43.21 9.57 0.11
C PRO A 52 -43.76 9.39 1.50
N ASP A 53 -43.40 10.34 2.34
CA ASP A 53 -43.90 10.49 3.68
C ASP A 53 -45.42 10.80 3.71
N GLN A 54 -46.14 10.12 4.60
CA GLN A 54 -47.58 10.28 4.77
C GLN A 54 -47.96 11.65 5.33
N THR A 55 -49.15 12.15 4.99
CA THR A 55 -49.75 13.29 5.68
C THR A 55 -50.10 12.94 7.13
N ASN A 56 -50.20 13.95 8.00
CA ASN A 56 -50.60 13.75 9.40
C ASN A 56 -51.93 12.99 9.53
N SER A 57 -52.91 13.27 8.66
CA SER A 57 -54.20 12.57 8.68
C SER A 57 -54.09 11.10 8.29
N GLU A 58 -53.21 10.77 7.35
CA GLU A 58 -52.98 9.38 6.91
C GLU A 58 -52.25 8.60 7.99
N LEU A 59 -51.24 9.22 8.62
CA LEU A 59 -50.50 8.60 9.71
C LEU A 59 -51.39 8.39 10.96
N ASP A 60 -52.23 9.38 11.32
CA ASP A 60 -53.24 9.23 12.38
C ASP A 60 -54.23 8.09 12.08
N ALA A 61 -54.67 7.96 10.83
CA ALA A 61 -55.58 6.90 10.40
C ALA A 61 -54.91 5.52 10.41
N PHE A 62 -53.62 5.45 10.09
CA PHE A 62 -52.82 4.23 10.16
C PHE A 62 -52.67 3.75 11.61
N TYR A 63 -52.26 4.63 12.54
CA TYR A 63 -52.12 4.27 13.96
C TYR A 63 -53.43 3.86 14.63
N GLN A 64 -54.59 4.27 14.10
CA GLN A 64 -55.91 3.79 14.56
C GLN A 64 -56.24 2.35 14.13
N GLN A 65 -55.55 1.84 13.10
CA GLN A 65 -55.78 0.52 12.53
C GLN A 65 -54.86 -0.56 13.10
N ILE A 66 -53.74 -0.16 13.72
CA ILE A 66 -52.85 -1.08 14.42
C ILE A 66 -53.15 -1.10 15.92
N ASN A 67 -52.98 -2.26 16.56
CA ASN A 67 -53.12 -2.40 18.01
C ASN A 67 -51.76 -2.66 18.65
N MET A 68 -51.14 -1.60 19.14
CA MET A 68 -49.97 -1.64 20.05
C MET A 68 -50.47 -2.27 21.37
N GLY A 69 -50.49 -3.60 21.47
CA GLY A 69 -50.99 -4.29 22.66
C GLY A 69 -50.30 -3.80 23.94
N THR A 70 -50.93 -3.96 25.11
CA THR A 70 -50.21 -3.71 26.37
C THR A 70 -49.00 -4.62 26.42
N ALA A 71 -47.78 -4.07 26.29
CA ALA A 71 -46.53 -4.78 26.50
C ALA A 71 -46.57 -5.49 27.85
N THR A 72 -46.96 -6.76 27.87
CA THR A 72 -46.82 -7.59 29.06
C THR A 72 -45.34 -7.90 29.20
N ALA A 73 -44.72 -7.21 30.15
CA ALA A 73 -43.44 -7.59 30.74
C ALA A 73 -43.41 -9.10 31.01
N GLY A 74 -42.70 -9.85 30.15
CA GLY A 74 -42.68 -11.31 30.26
C GLY A 74 -42.25 -12.04 28.98
N GLY A 75 -41.12 -11.62 28.40
CA GLY A 75 -40.23 -12.38 27.51
C GLY A 75 -40.78 -13.61 26.78
N ILE A 76 -41.06 -13.41 25.48
CA ILE A 76 -40.62 -14.18 24.30
C ILE A 76 -41.26 -13.42 23.13
N ILE A 77 -40.45 -12.76 22.30
CA ILE A 77 -40.96 -12.23 21.03
C ILE A 77 -40.95 -13.42 20.06
N ILE A 78 -42.09 -13.68 19.43
CA ILE A 78 -42.21 -14.70 18.38
C ILE A 78 -41.60 -14.09 17.12
N GLU A 79 -40.54 -14.70 16.62
CA GLU A 79 -39.95 -14.37 15.33
C GLU A 79 -40.82 -14.99 14.22
N TYR A 80 -41.30 -14.16 13.31
CA TYR A 80 -42.04 -14.59 12.11
C TYR A 80 -41.10 -14.68 10.92
N ASP A 81 -41.07 -15.82 10.24
CA ASP A 81 -40.33 -15.99 8.99
C ASP A 81 -41.23 -15.57 7.83
N ILE A 82 -40.92 -14.42 7.22
CA ILE A 82 -41.73 -13.77 6.19
C ILE A 82 -41.20 -14.12 4.79
N PRO A 83 -42.02 -14.73 3.92
CA PRO A 83 -41.60 -15.08 2.56
C PRO A 83 -41.51 -13.85 1.65
N ILE A 84 -40.44 -13.78 0.87
CA ILE A 84 -40.26 -12.82 -0.23
C ILE A 84 -40.43 -13.55 -1.57
N HIS A 85 -41.22 -12.99 -2.47
CA HIS A 85 -41.20 -13.33 -3.90
C HIS A 85 -40.41 -12.26 -4.64
N LEU A 86 -39.29 -12.66 -5.28
CA LEU A 86 -38.41 -11.77 -6.04
C LEU A 86 -38.77 -11.81 -7.53
N TYR A 87 -39.16 -10.67 -8.09
CA TYR A 87 -39.43 -10.52 -9.52
C TYR A 87 -38.26 -9.83 -10.22
N LEU A 88 -37.67 -10.51 -11.21
CA LEU A 88 -36.59 -10.00 -12.05
C LEU A 88 -37.13 -9.54 -13.40
N ILE A 89 -36.82 -8.31 -13.81
CA ILE A 89 -37.40 -7.73 -15.02
C ILE A 89 -36.42 -7.87 -16.21
N ASN A 90 -36.82 -8.68 -17.19
CA ASN A 90 -36.10 -8.92 -18.43
C ASN A 90 -36.65 -8.06 -19.57
N ASP A 91 -35.92 -7.99 -20.69
CA ASP A 91 -36.45 -7.43 -21.93
C ASP A 91 -37.58 -8.32 -22.52
N ASP A 92 -38.29 -7.83 -23.54
CA ASP A 92 -39.39 -8.58 -24.17
C ASP A 92 -38.93 -9.90 -24.82
N ASN A 93 -37.62 -10.09 -25.02
CA ASN A 93 -37.02 -11.31 -25.56
C ASN A 93 -36.57 -12.28 -24.46
N GLY A 94 -36.75 -11.93 -23.18
CA GLY A 94 -36.33 -12.71 -22.02
C GLY A 94 -34.86 -12.59 -21.65
N ASN A 95 -34.15 -11.57 -22.15
CA ASN A 95 -32.76 -11.31 -21.75
C ASN A 95 -32.70 -10.38 -20.53
N PRO A 96 -31.80 -10.65 -19.57
CA PRO A 96 -31.54 -9.71 -18.47
C PRO A 96 -30.89 -8.42 -18.99
N HIS A 97 -30.96 -7.37 -18.19
CA HIS A 97 -30.31 -6.11 -18.52
C HIS A 97 -28.78 -6.32 -18.60
N PRO A 98 -28.06 -5.78 -19.61
CA PRO A 98 -26.63 -6.04 -19.80
C PRO A 98 -25.76 -5.68 -18.59
N ASP A 99 -26.12 -4.60 -17.88
CA ASP A 99 -25.38 -4.13 -16.69
C ASP A 99 -25.75 -4.89 -15.41
N TYR A 100 -26.83 -5.69 -15.41
CA TYR A 100 -27.34 -6.40 -14.24
C TYR A 100 -27.76 -7.84 -14.59
N PRO A 101 -26.80 -8.77 -14.70
CA PRO A 101 -27.08 -10.17 -14.95
C PRO A 101 -27.94 -10.79 -13.85
N THR A 102 -28.83 -11.71 -14.23
CA THR A 102 -29.74 -12.44 -13.32
C THR A 102 -29.05 -13.00 -12.08
N ASP A 103 -27.96 -13.76 -12.27
CA ASP A 103 -27.24 -14.43 -11.18
C ASP A 103 -26.66 -13.42 -10.18
N TYR A 104 -26.27 -12.23 -10.65
CA TYR A 104 -25.75 -11.17 -9.81
C TYR A 104 -26.84 -10.51 -8.95
N ILE A 105 -28.00 -10.23 -9.55
CA ILE A 105 -29.15 -9.70 -8.81
C ILE A 105 -29.61 -10.68 -7.73
N ILE A 106 -29.68 -11.98 -8.07
CA ILE A 106 -30.08 -13.03 -7.12
C ILE A 106 -29.10 -13.10 -5.95
N TYR A 107 -27.80 -13.15 -6.22
CA TYR A 107 -26.78 -13.17 -5.17
C TYR A 107 -26.86 -11.92 -4.28
N ASN A 108 -26.87 -10.72 -4.87
CA ASN A 108 -26.96 -9.46 -4.12
C ASN A 108 -28.22 -9.43 -3.26
N MET A 109 -29.35 -9.92 -3.77
CA MET A 109 -30.59 -9.96 -3.00
C MET A 109 -30.53 -10.93 -1.82
N ILE A 110 -29.88 -12.08 -1.96
CA ILE A 110 -29.70 -13.02 -0.83
C ILE A 110 -28.86 -12.36 0.27
N GLU A 111 -27.73 -11.73 -0.08
CA GLU A 111 -26.89 -10.99 0.88
C GLU A 111 -27.64 -9.82 1.54
N ASN A 112 -28.46 -9.11 0.75
CA ASN A 112 -29.28 -8.01 1.26
C ASN A 112 -30.33 -8.50 2.25
N VAL A 113 -30.96 -9.65 2.01
CA VAL A 113 -31.91 -10.27 2.93
C VAL A 113 -31.22 -10.71 4.22
N GLU A 114 -30.05 -11.36 4.13
CA GLU A 114 -29.26 -11.73 5.31
C GLU A 114 -28.87 -10.50 6.14
N THR A 115 -28.41 -9.44 5.47
CA THR A 115 -28.09 -8.17 6.11
C THR A 115 -29.34 -7.53 6.74
N ALA A 116 -30.47 -7.49 6.03
CA ALA A 116 -31.71 -6.93 6.54
C ALA A 116 -32.18 -7.65 7.81
N ASN A 117 -32.10 -8.98 7.85
CA ASN A 117 -32.45 -9.80 9.01
C ASN A 117 -31.68 -9.42 10.29
N THR A 118 -30.47 -8.87 10.15
CA THR A 118 -29.69 -8.39 11.31
C THR A 118 -30.32 -7.18 12.01
N PHE A 119 -31.21 -6.44 11.34
CA PHE A 119 -31.88 -5.26 11.90
C PHE A 119 -33.28 -5.54 12.46
N TYR A 120 -33.92 -6.62 12.01
CA TYR A 120 -35.25 -7.06 12.47
C TYR A 120 -35.20 -8.13 13.57
N THR A 121 -34.03 -8.34 14.17
CA THR A 121 -33.75 -9.45 15.08
C THR A 121 -34.75 -9.53 16.23
N ASN A 122 -35.24 -10.74 16.49
CA ASN A 122 -36.27 -11.06 17.47
C ASN A 122 -37.67 -10.57 17.12
N VAL A 123 -37.96 -10.03 15.93
CA VAL A 123 -39.32 -9.64 15.53
C VAL A 123 -39.76 -10.38 14.28
N LEU A 124 -38.94 -10.32 13.23
CA LEU A 124 -39.19 -10.97 11.95
C LEU A 124 -37.86 -11.38 11.34
N SER A 125 -37.91 -12.44 10.55
CA SER A 125 -36.87 -12.79 9.59
C SER A 125 -37.49 -12.84 8.19
N PHE A 126 -36.68 -12.68 7.17
CA PHE A 126 -37.09 -12.73 5.78
C PHE A 126 -36.28 -13.80 5.06
N TYR A 127 -36.90 -14.44 4.08
CA TYR A 127 -36.22 -15.37 3.19
C TYR A 127 -36.83 -15.31 1.79
N ILE A 128 -36.00 -15.51 0.77
CA ILE A 128 -36.49 -15.59 -0.62
C ILE A 128 -37.16 -16.95 -0.79
N CYS A 129 -38.45 -16.93 -1.07
CA CYS A 129 -39.29 -18.11 -1.24
C CYS A 129 -39.38 -18.51 -2.71
N GLU A 130 -39.51 -17.55 -3.61
CA GLU A 130 -39.67 -17.79 -5.05
C GLU A 130 -38.99 -16.67 -5.87
N ILE A 131 -38.52 -17.01 -7.07
CA ILE A 131 -37.94 -16.05 -8.03
C ILE A 131 -38.65 -16.21 -9.37
N SER A 132 -39.31 -15.15 -9.83
CA SER A 132 -40.01 -15.11 -11.12
C SER A 132 -39.45 -14.05 -12.06
N PHE A 133 -39.74 -14.20 -13.35
CA PHE A 133 -39.26 -13.30 -14.40
C PHE A 133 -40.42 -12.64 -15.12
N ILE A 134 -40.40 -11.30 -15.16
CA ILE A 134 -41.34 -10.51 -15.94
C ILE A 134 -40.60 -9.99 -17.17
N ASN A 135 -41.08 -10.35 -18.37
CA ASN A 135 -40.49 -9.86 -19.62
C ASN A 135 -41.21 -8.58 -20.05
N SER A 136 -40.54 -7.43 -19.91
CA SER A 136 -41.04 -6.13 -20.32
C SER A 136 -39.89 -5.15 -20.54
N THR A 137 -39.56 -4.85 -21.81
CA THR A 137 -38.51 -3.88 -22.14
C THR A 137 -38.78 -2.50 -21.51
N ASN A 138 -40.06 -2.10 -21.41
CA ASN A 138 -40.45 -0.79 -20.89
C ASN A 138 -40.42 -0.70 -19.36
N LEU A 139 -40.46 -1.83 -18.66
CA LEU A 139 -40.45 -1.87 -17.18
C LEU A 139 -39.11 -2.36 -16.62
N GLN A 140 -38.18 -2.77 -17.48
CA GLN A 140 -36.81 -3.07 -17.10
C GLN A 140 -36.07 -1.81 -16.64
N GLU A 141 -36.35 -0.66 -17.24
CA GLU A 141 -35.92 0.66 -16.77
C GLU A 141 -37.14 1.54 -16.56
N ILE A 142 -37.50 1.83 -15.32
CA ILE A 142 -38.64 2.68 -15.02
C ILE A 142 -38.20 4.13 -14.79
N SER A 143 -39.08 5.06 -15.13
CA SER A 143 -38.79 6.49 -15.00
C SER A 143 -39.77 7.21 -14.08
N ASP A 144 -40.95 6.61 -13.84
CA ASP A 144 -41.95 7.08 -12.90
C ASP A 144 -42.24 5.97 -11.88
N ILE A 145 -42.51 6.37 -10.65
CA ILE A 145 -42.81 5.41 -9.59
C ILE A 145 -44.18 4.77 -9.73
N SER A 146 -45.08 5.40 -10.51
CA SER A 146 -46.35 4.77 -10.89
C SER A 146 -46.18 3.46 -11.65
N ASP A 147 -45.02 3.25 -12.30
CA ASP A 147 -44.73 2.03 -13.06
C ASP A 147 -44.64 0.78 -12.14
N LEU A 148 -44.49 0.97 -10.82
CA LEU A 148 -44.58 -0.11 -9.84
C LEU A 148 -46.00 -0.73 -9.78
N ASP A 149 -47.03 0.08 -9.99
CA ASP A 149 -48.42 -0.42 -10.04
C ASP A 149 -48.60 -1.32 -11.28
N ASP A 150 -47.96 -0.96 -12.40
CA ASP A 150 -47.98 -1.77 -13.62
C ASP A 150 -47.25 -3.10 -13.43
N LEU A 151 -46.08 -3.10 -12.75
CA LEU A 151 -45.37 -4.33 -12.38
C LEU A 151 -46.20 -5.24 -11.47
N TYR A 152 -46.84 -4.68 -10.46
CA TYR A 152 -47.74 -5.42 -9.57
C TYR A 152 -48.96 -6.00 -10.30
N ASN A 153 -49.56 -5.23 -11.21
CA ASN A 153 -50.70 -5.67 -11.99
C ASN A 153 -50.34 -6.75 -13.03
N LEU A 154 -49.08 -6.83 -13.45
CA LEU A 154 -48.59 -7.89 -14.32
C LEU A 154 -48.49 -9.21 -13.55
N GLU A 155 -47.82 -9.21 -12.41
CA GLU A 155 -47.59 -10.40 -11.62
C GLU A 155 -47.28 -10.05 -10.16
N HIS A 156 -47.95 -10.75 -9.23
CA HIS A 156 -47.73 -10.65 -7.79
C HIS A 156 -48.25 -11.90 -7.08
N ASP A 157 -47.73 -12.13 -5.88
CA ASP A 157 -48.26 -13.09 -4.92
C ASP A 157 -49.07 -12.42 -3.81
N GLU A 158 -50.12 -13.12 -3.40
CA GLU A 158 -51.05 -12.67 -2.36
C GLU A 158 -50.60 -13.08 -0.94
N ASN A 159 -49.57 -13.91 -0.83
CA ASN A 159 -49.09 -14.48 0.44
C ASN A 159 -47.57 -14.37 0.64
N ALA A 160 -46.91 -13.49 -0.11
CA ALA A 160 -45.50 -13.14 0.04
C ALA A 160 -45.29 -11.63 -0.12
N VAL A 161 -44.15 -11.12 0.34
CA VAL A 161 -43.72 -9.75 0.05
C VAL A 161 -43.21 -9.70 -1.39
N ASN A 162 -43.87 -8.92 -2.25
CA ASN A 162 -43.47 -8.80 -3.65
C ASN A 162 -42.39 -7.74 -3.82
N ILE A 163 -41.19 -8.17 -4.23
CA ILE A 163 -40.04 -7.30 -4.47
C ILE A 163 -39.67 -7.34 -5.95
N TYR A 164 -39.72 -6.18 -6.62
CA TYR A 164 -39.40 -6.03 -8.03
C TYR A 164 -38.01 -5.41 -8.21
N MET A 165 -37.14 -6.10 -8.96
CA MET A 165 -35.79 -5.64 -9.29
C MET A 165 -35.76 -5.02 -10.68
N VAL A 166 -35.73 -3.69 -10.74
CA VAL A 166 -35.61 -2.93 -11.99
C VAL A 166 -34.15 -2.55 -12.24
N ALA A 167 -33.70 -2.51 -13.49
CA ALA A 167 -32.32 -2.15 -13.82
C ALA A 167 -32.01 -0.68 -13.52
N LYS A 168 -32.94 0.21 -13.87
CA LYS A 168 -32.87 1.64 -13.58
C LYS A 168 -34.23 2.14 -13.09
N GLY A 169 -34.18 3.12 -12.20
CA GLY A 169 -35.35 3.66 -11.53
C GLY A 169 -35.09 5.09 -11.04
N PRO A 170 -36.14 5.88 -10.76
CA PRO A 170 -36.01 7.25 -10.27
C PRO A 170 -35.39 7.34 -8.86
N LYS A 171 -35.32 6.21 -8.15
CA LYS A 171 -34.96 6.08 -6.72
C LYS A 171 -34.24 4.76 -6.48
N SER A 172 -33.39 4.69 -5.46
CA SER A 172 -32.64 3.47 -5.12
C SER A 172 -33.52 2.36 -4.53
N GLY A 173 -34.62 2.75 -3.90
CA GLY A 173 -35.66 1.87 -3.37
C GLY A 173 -36.97 2.64 -3.23
N TYR A 174 -38.08 1.91 -3.25
CA TYR A 174 -39.41 2.42 -2.97
C TYR A 174 -40.31 1.31 -2.46
N SER A 175 -41.16 1.62 -1.50
CA SER A 175 -42.11 0.68 -0.92
C SER A 175 -43.50 1.30 -0.85
N LYS A 176 -44.53 0.52 -1.15
CA LYS A 176 -45.92 0.90 -0.88
C LYS A 176 -46.22 0.72 0.60
N LEU A 177 -46.69 1.79 1.23
CA LEU A 177 -47.16 1.78 2.61
C LEU A 177 -48.45 0.94 2.74
N PRO A 178 -48.79 0.44 3.95
CA PRO A 178 -49.92 -0.48 4.14
C PRO A 178 -51.29 -0.01 3.63
N HIS A 179 -51.52 1.29 3.55
CA HIS A 179 -52.80 1.90 3.16
C HIS A 179 -52.85 2.32 1.68
N GLU A 180 -51.75 2.17 0.94
CA GLU A 180 -51.68 2.47 -0.49
C GLU A 180 -52.27 1.34 -1.34
N THR A 181 -52.57 1.60 -2.61
CA THR A 181 -53.04 0.58 -3.56
C THR A 181 -52.09 0.55 -4.77
N PRO A 182 -51.50 -0.60 -5.11
CA PRO A 182 -51.47 -1.84 -4.32
C PRO A 182 -50.70 -1.66 -3.01
N SER A 183 -51.06 -2.39 -1.96
CA SER A 183 -50.41 -2.28 -0.65
C SER A 183 -49.20 -3.20 -0.50
N ASN A 184 -49.04 -4.20 -1.38
CA ASN A 184 -48.01 -5.24 -1.31
C ASN A 184 -47.04 -5.17 -2.51
N ALA A 185 -46.34 -4.04 -2.66
CA ALA A 185 -45.33 -3.87 -3.70
C ALA A 185 -44.13 -3.07 -3.17
N LEU A 186 -42.93 -3.60 -3.38
CA LEU A 186 -41.65 -2.95 -3.08
C LEU A 186 -40.75 -3.08 -4.30
N MET A 187 -39.98 -2.05 -4.59
CA MET A 187 -39.03 -2.05 -5.69
C MET A 187 -37.64 -1.64 -5.22
N LEU A 188 -36.63 -2.29 -5.79
CA LEU A 188 -35.23 -1.91 -5.68
C LEU A 188 -34.64 -1.71 -7.09
N THR A 189 -33.69 -0.79 -7.20
CA THR A 189 -33.08 -0.43 -8.49
C THR A 189 -31.64 -0.94 -8.57
N GLY A 190 -31.30 -1.63 -9.66
CA GLY A 190 -29.97 -2.13 -9.98
C GLY A 190 -29.43 -3.00 -8.86
N VAL A 191 -28.30 -2.57 -8.29
CA VAL A 191 -27.72 -3.16 -7.08
C VAL A 191 -28.08 -2.27 -5.90
N SER A 192 -28.77 -2.86 -4.92
CA SER A 192 -29.07 -2.18 -3.66
C SER A 192 -28.24 -2.79 -2.54
N ASN A 193 -28.12 -2.08 -1.42
CA ASN A 193 -27.50 -2.62 -0.22
C ASN A 193 -28.57 -3.09 0.77
N GLY A 194 -28.20 -4.00 1.67
CA GLY A 194 -29.13 -4.58 2.64
C GLY A 194 -29.76 -3.56 3.61
N LYS A 195 -29.11 -2.41 3.84
CA LYS A 195 -29.68 -1.31 4.64
C LYS A 195 -30.78 -0.56 3.88
N THR A 196 -30.67 -0.42 2.55
CA THR A 196 -31.73 0.09 1.69
C THR A 196 -32.93 -0.85 1.71
N LEU A 197 -32.70 -2.16 1.54
CA LEU A 197 -33.77 -3.15 1.67
C LEU A 197 -34.43 -3.08 3.05
N ALA A 198 -33.63 -3.04 4.13
CA ALA A 198 -34.15 -2.94 5.49
C ALA A 198 -35.00 -1.67 5.69
N HIS A 199 -34.56 -0.53 5.16
CA HIS A 199 -35.30 0.73 5.20
C HIS A 199 -36.63 0.68 4.44
N GLU A 200 -36.64 0.17 3.21
CA GLU A 200 -37.87 0.05 2.41
C GLU A 200 -38.85 -0.98 3.00
N LEU A 201 -38.33 -2.05 3.64
CA LEU A 201 -39.15 -2.94 4.47
C LEU A 201 -39.72 -2.22 5.69
N GLY A 202 -39.02 -1.22 6.25
CA GLY A 202 -39.54 -0.39 7.33
C GLY A 202 -40.79 0.38 6.87
N HIS A 203 -40.70 1.03 5.71
CA HIS A 203 -41.86 1.65 5.05
C HIS A 203 -42.94 0.62 4.70
N TYR A 204 -42.55 -0.56 4.23
CA TYR A 204 -43.50 -1.63 3.94
C TYR A 204 -44.34 -1.97 5.18
N PHE A 205 -43.77 -1.94 6.38
CA PHE A 205 -44.49 -2.16 7.64
C PHE A 205 -45.03 -0.89 8.31
N GLY A 206 -45.09 0.22 7.59
CA GLY A 206 -45.78 1.45 8.01
C GLY A 206 -44.93 2.44 8.80
N LEU A 207 -43.61 2.28 8.83
CA LEU A 207 -42.72 3.33 9.32
C LEU A 207 -42.63 4.47 8.30
N VAL A 208 -42.42 5.68 8.78
CA VAL A 208 -42.11 6.87 7.98
C VAL A 208 -40.69 7.32 8.27
N HIS A 209 -40.16 8.27 7.49
CA HIS A 209 -38.82 8.78 7.77
C HIS A 209 -38.74 9.39 9.17
N SER A 210 -37.65 9.17 9.91
CA SER A 210 -37.49 9.74 11.26
C SER A 210 -37.39 11.27 11.25
N ASP A 211 -37.00 11.84 10.10
CA ASP A 211 -36.85 13.26 9.82
C ASP A 211 -38.06 13.89 9.10
N ILE A 212 -39.19 13.20 9.06
CA ILE A 212 -40.45 13.71 8.50
C ILE A 212 -41.03 14.88 9.33
N PHE A 213 -41.67 15.80 8.61
CA PHE A 213 -42.31 17.05 9.03
C PHE A 213 -41.33 18.19 9.32
N SER A 214 -41.31 19.16 8.39
CA SER A 214 -40.79 20.50 8.64
C SER A 214 -41.35 21.03 9.97
N ILE A 215 -40.55 21.00 11.02
CA ILE A 215 -40.91 21.58 12.30
C ILE A 215 -41.07 23.08 12.05
N ARG A 216 -42.32 23.53 11.93
CA ARG A 216 -42.61 24.92 11.58
C ARG A 216 -42.14 25.88 12.69
N HIS A 217 -42.03 25.39 13.92
CA HIS A 217 -41.57 26.10 15.11
C HIS A 217 -40.90 25.09 16.06
N LEU A 218 -39.60 25.25 16.36
CA LEU A 218 -39.04 24.63 17.56
C LEU A 218 -39.76 25.23 18.77
N PRO A 219 -40.16 24.44 19.78
CA PRO A 219 -40.79 24.96 20.98
C PRO A 219 -39.92 26.07 21.58
N ASP A 220 -40.49 27.26 21.77
CA ASP A 220 -39.79 28.40 22.34
C ASP A 220 -39.33 28.05 23.77
N ASN A 221 -38.06 27.66 23.90
CA ASN A 221 -37.22 27.72 25.10
C ASN A 221 -37.76 27.15 26.43
N SER A 222 -38.84 26.36 26.46
CA SER A 222 -39.32 25.72 27.70
C SER A 222 -38.96 24.24 27.85
N CYS A 223 -38.34 23.63 26.83
CA CYS A 223 -37.86 22.25 26.87
C CYS A 223 -36.37 22.23 26.55
N ASN A 224 -35.56 22.53 27.57
CA ASN A 224 -34.11 22.40 27.51
C ASN A 224 -33.71 20.92 27.34
N PRO A 225 -32.94 20.53 26.32
CA PRO A 225 -32.38 19.18 26.23
C PRO A 225 -31.19 19.10 27.19
N ASP A 226 -31.45 18.74 28.44
CA ASP A 226 -30.42 18.33 29.40
C ASP A 226 -29.90 16.92 29.01
N PRO A 227 -28.58 16.64 29.03
CA PRO A 227 -27.99 15.32 28.78
C PRO A 227 -28.47 14.17 29.68
N VAL A 228 -29.27 14.45 30.71
CA VAL A 228 -29.93 13.44 31.54
C VAL A 228 -31.39 13.29 31.10
N TRP A 229 -31.60 12.62 29.96
CA TRP A 229 -32.94 12.34 29.44
C TRP A 229 -33.68 11.38 30.39
N ASN A 230 -34.64 11.93 31.14
CA ASN A 230 -35.58 11.16 31.93
C ASN A 230 -36.67 10.63 30.98
N VAL A 231 -36.72 9.31 30.81
CA VAL A 231 -37.77 8.54 30.10
C VAL A 231 -39.21 8.88 30.50
N ASN A 232 -39.43 9.68 31.54
CA ASN A 232 -40.75 10.18 31.95
C ASN A 232 -40.99 11.68 31.69
N CYS A 233 -40.22 12.33 30.79
CA CYS A 233 -40.47 13.73 30.46
C CYS A 233 -41.70 13.90 29.57
N THR A 234 -42.76 14.36 30.21
CA THR A 234 -44.09 14.62 29.68
C THR A 234 -44.16 16.01 29.09
N CYS A 235 -43.98 16.15 27.78
CA CYS A 235 -44.58 17.27 27.04
C CYS A 235 -46.09 17.03 26.94
N ASN A 236 -46.81 17.19 28.06
CA ASN A 236 -48.26 16.99 28.14
C ASN A 236 -49.00 18.16 27.44
N PRO A 237 -49.89 17.90 26.45
CA PRO A 237 -50.34 16.59 26.04
C PRO A 237 -49.35 15.86 25.14
N CYS A 238 -48.86 14.72 25.65
CA CYS A 238 -48.20 13.67 24.91
C CYS A 238 -49.28 12.94 24.11
N THR A 239 -49.87 13.64 23.15
CA THR A 239 -50.39 13.01 21.95
C THR A 239 -49.16 12.77 21.08
N GLY A 240 -48.91 11.57 20.54
CA GLY A 240 -47.76 11.23 19.68
C GLY A 240 -47.70 12.09 18.40
N THR A 241 -47.42 13.37 18.57
CA THR A 241 -47.56 14.48 17.62
C THR A 241 -46.33 15.39 17.68
N ASN A 242 -45.38 15.08 18.57
CA ASN A 242 -44.18 15.89 18.80
C ASN A 242 -42.88 15.20 18.38
N SER A 243 -42.85 13.88 18.15
CA SER A 243 -41.82 13.20 17.35
C SER A 243 -42.27 13.21 15.89
N GLY A 244 -41.40 13.63 14.96
CA GLY A 244 -41.76 13.79 13.56
C GLY A 244 -42.46 12.55 12.99
N ASP A 245 -41.90 11.37 13.25
CA ASP A 245 -42.41 10.06 12.82
C ASP A 245 -43.49 9.43 13.74
N ARG A 246 -43.88 10.13 14.82
CA ARG A 246 -44.84 9.70 15.86
C ARG A 246 -44.42 8.51 16.70
N ILE A 247 -43.13 8.20 16.73
CA ILE A 247 -42.56 7.14 17.57
C ILE A 247 -41.90 7.81 18.79
N ALA A 248 -42.08 7.26 19.99
CA ALA A 248 -41.76 8.00 21.21
C ALA A 248 -40.27 8.01 21.54
N ASP A 249 -39.57 6.93 21.20
CA ASP A 249 -38.13 6.73 21.43
C ASP A 249 -37.24 7.20 20.28
N THR A 250 -37.82 7.67 19.17
CA THR A 250 -37.12 8.31 18.07
C THR A 250 -37.00 9.81 18.33
N PRO A 251 -35.76 10.35 18.43
CA PRO A 251 -35.58 11.78 18.61
C PRO A 251 -36.18 12.56 17.44
N VAL A 252 -36.74 13.72 17.74
CA VAL A 252 -37.21 14.67 16.73
C VAL A 252 -36.05 15.09 15.83
N ASP A 253 -36.17 14.80 14.54
CA ASP A 253 -35.23 15.24 13.52
C ASP A 253 -35.94 16.18 12.52
N PRO A 254 -35.54 17.47 12.42
CA PRO A 254 -36.08 18.40 11.44
C PRO A 254 -35.55 18.17 10.01
N GLY A 255 -34.60 17.24 9.81
CA GLY A 255 -34.02 16.92 8.52
C GLY A 255 -32.99 17.94 8.02
N LEU A 256 -32.64 17.85 6.74
CA LEU A 256 -31.67 18.71 6.06
C LEU A 256 -32.31 19.97 5.46
N GLY A 257 -31.63 21.12 5.62
CA GLY A 257 -31.89 22.35 4.85
C GLY A 257 -32.43 23.55 5.64
N ASP A 258 -32.83 24.59 4.90
CA ASP A 258 -33.31 25.86 5.44
C ASP A 258 -34.84 25.93 5.46
N PHE A 259 -35.43 26.28 6.61
CA PHE A 259 -36.87 26.50 6.72
C PHE A 259 -37.23 27.96 7.01
N MET A 260 -38.19 28.50 6.26
CA MET A 260 -38.77 29.83 6.50
C MET A 260 -40.08 29.73 7.27
N GLY A 261 -40.06 30.13 8.54
CA GLY A 261 -41.21 30.12 9.44
C GLY A 261 -41.45 31.47 10.10
N ALA A 262 -42.62 32.08 9.85
CA ALA A 262 -43.06 33.32 10.50
C ALA A 262 -42.03 34.49 10.43
N GLY A 263 -41.35 34.64 9.28
CA GLY A 263 -40.34 35.69 9.07
C GLY A 263 -38.96 35.38 9.66
N ASN A 264 -38.73 34.16 10.15
CA ASN A 264 -37.42 33.67 10.55
C ASN A 264 -36.91 32.61 9.56
N VAL A 265 -35.61 32.62 9.30
CA VAL A 265 -34.87 31.57 8.60
C VAL A 265 -34.23 30.67 9.64
N TYR A 266 -34.50 29.38 9.61
CA TYR A 266 -33.82 28.38 10.42
C TYR A 266 -32.88 27.58 9.53
N GLU A 267 -31.60 27.49 9.90
CA GLU A 267 -30.59 26.70 9.17
C GLU A 267 -30.17 25.52 10.05
N PHE A 268 -30.30 24.30 9.55
CA PHE A 268 -29.91 23.06 10.24
C PHE A 268 -28.59 22.51 9.68
N CYS A 269 -27.84 21.73 10.47
CA CYS A 269 -26.52 21.27 10.08
C CYS A 269 -26.60 20.27 8.91
N ASP A 270 -25.70 20.43 7.94
CA ASP A 270 -25.49 19.47 6.87
C ASP A 270 -24.38 18.48 7.31
N GLY A 271 -24.74 17.23 7.58
CA GLY A 271 -23.81 16.16 7.95
C GLY A 271 -23.19 16.22 9.35
N LEU A 272 -22.17 15.39 9.57
CA LEU A 272 -21.37 15.30 10.81
C LEU A 272 -20.50 16.55 11.00
N PRO A 273 -20.30 17.05 12.25
CA PRO A 273 -20.36 16.29 13.52
C PRO A 273 -21.52 16.65 14.47
N VAL A 274 -21.97 15.65 15.25
CA VAL A 274 -22.92 15.77 16.38
C VAL A 274 -22.18 16.27 17.64
N PRO A 275 -22.76 17.18 18.45
CA PRO A 275 -24.12 17.76 18.37
C PRO A 275 -24.29 18.83 17.29
N CYS A 276 -25.45 18.82 16.62
CA CYS A 276 -25.83 19.88 15.69
C CYS A 276 -26.27 21.14 16.44
N ILE A 277 -25.80 22.31 16.01
CA ILE A 277 -26.22 23.62 16.52
C ILE A 277 -26.94 24.36 15.38
N PRO A 278 -28.29 24.31 15.30
CA PRO A 278 -29.01 25.05 14.28
C PRO A 278 -28.89 26.56 14.50
N THR A 279 -29.17 27.35 13.47
CA THR A 279 -29.28 28.81 13.57
C THR A 279 -30.70 29.28 13.32
N LYS A 280 -31.06 30.42 13.93
CA LYS A 280 -32.28 31.20 13.65
C LYS A 280 -31.85 32.61 13.24
N ASN A 281 -32.07 32.98 11.99
CA ASN A 281 -31.61 34.22 11.38
C ASN A 281 -30.08 34.44 11.60
N GLY A 282 -29.29 33.37 11.49
CA GLY A 282 -27.84 33.40 11.70
C GLY A 282 -27.39 33.41 13.17
N ALA A 283 -28.32 33.35 14.15
CA ALA A 283 -27.99 33.21 15.56
C ALA A 283 -28.14 31.74 16.02
N PRO A 284 -27.13 31.13 16.68
CA PRO A 284 -27.24 29.77 17.20
C PRO A 284 -28.42 29.58 18.15
N ILE A 285 -29.12 28.45 18.04
CA ILE A 285 -30.17 28.01 18.97
C ILE A 285 -29.75 26.71 19.67
N ALA A 286 -30.65 26.11 20.47
CA ALA A 286 -30.35 24.93 21.28
C ALA A 286 -29.87 23.75 20.43
N SER A 287 -28.78 23.11 20.88
CA SER A 287 -28.23 21.92 20.24
C SER A 287 -29.19 20.74 20.34
N TYR A 288 -29.29 19.96 19.27
CA TYR A 288 -30.02 18.69 19.27
C TYR A 288 -29.13 17.58 18.70
N TYR A 289 -29.51 16.33 19.01
CA TYR A 289 -28.77 15.13 18.65
C TYR A 289 -29.65 14.29 17.71
N PRO A 290 -29.57 14.48 16.38
CA PRO A 290 -30.27 13.61 15.45
C PRO A 290 -29.70 12.19 15.54
N ASP A 291 -30.58 11.20 15.51
CA ASP A 291 -30.17 9.79 15.39
C ASP A 291 -29.96 9.46 13.90
N TYR A 292 -28.83 9.91 13.37
CA TYR A 292 -28.45 9.68 11.96
C TYR A 292 -28.20 8.18 11.67
N GLN A 293 -28.10 7.35 12.71
CA GLN A 293 -27.95 5.91 12.60
C GLN A 293 -29.30 5.17 12.59
N ASN A 294 -30.41 5.87 12.83
CA ASN A 294 -31.73 5.29 12.69
C ASN A 294 -31.96 4.80 11.25
N MET A 295 -32.46 3.58 11.10
CA MET A 295 -32.70 2.96 9.81
C MET A 295 -33.69 3.77 8.96
N MET A 296 -34.63 4.48 9.58
CA MET A 296 -35.61 5.34 8.89
C MET A 296 -35.13 6.78 8.67
N ALA A 297 -33.88 7.11 9.01
CA ALA A 297 -33.36 8.43 8.71
C ALA A 297 -33.01 8.59 7.22
N SER A 298 -33.15 9.81 6.69
CA SER A 298 -32.72 10.15 5.32
C SER A 298 -31.21 10.00 5.06
N TYR A 299 -30.39 9.78 6.11
CA TYR A 299 -28.93 9.62 6.02
C TYR A 299 -28.50 8.18 5.68
N SER A 300 -28.73 7.75 4.43
CA SER A 300 -28.55 6.36 3.99
C SER A 300 -27.17 5.73 4.25
N ALA A 301 -26.09 6.52 4.33
CA ALA A 301 -24.74 6.01 4.57
C ALA A 301 -24.47 5.52 6.01
N TYR A 302 -25.27 5.92 6.99
CA TYR A 302 -24.96 5.73 8.41
C TYR A 302 -25.96 4.88 9.20
N ARG A 303 -27.00 4.35 8.53
CA ARG A 303 -28.05 3.52 9.14
C ARG A 303 -27.46 2.28 9.81
N GLU A 304 -27.76 2.05 11.08
CA GLU A 304 -27.23 0.93 11.88
C GLU A 304 -28.29 0.25 12.77
N HIS A 305 -29.44 0.87 13.04
CA HIS A 305 -30.47 0.26 13.92
C HIS A 305 -31.90 0.76 13.67
N PHE A 306 -32.89 -0.05 14.06
CA PHE A 306 -34.24 0.43 14.39
C PHE A 306 -34.34 0.71 15.88
N SER A 307 -35.17 1.68 16.30
CA SER A 307 -35.48 1.82 17.72
C SER A 307 -36.41 0.70 18.21
N PRO A 308 -36.41 0.39 19.50
CA PRO A 308 -37.34 -0.58 20.08
C PRO A 308 -38.81 -0.33 19.75
N ASP A 309 -39.29 0.91 19.80
CA ASP A 309 -40.69 1.23 19.48
C ASP A 309 -40.95 1.13 17.97
N GLN A 310 -39.98 1.41 17.09
CA GLN A 310 -40.09 1.15 15.65
C GLN A 310 -40.34 -0.33 15.37
N LEU A 311 -39.58 -1.20 16.04
CA LEU A 311 -39.76 -2.65 15.95
C LEU A 311 -41.13 -3.12 16.50
N GLU A 312 -41.67 -2.46 17.53
CA GLU A 312 -43.02 -2.72 18.03
C GLU A 312 -44.11 -2.30 17.03
N VAL A 313 -43.95 -1.14 16.37
CA VAL A 313 -44.87 -0.70 15.31
C VAL A 313 -44.85 -1.70 14.17
N ILE A 314 -43.67 -2.12 13.70
CA ILE A 314 -43.52 -3.14 12.65
C ILE A 314 -44.27 -4.42 13.02
N TYR A 315 -44.08 -4.92 14.24
CA TYR A 315 -44.77 -6.11 14.76
C TYR A 315 -46.30 -5.93 14.82
N ALA A 316 -46.75 -4.79 15.33
CA ALA A 316 -48.18 -4.49 15.44
C ALA A 316 -48.83 -4.39 14.05
N THR A 317 -48.14 -3.79 13.08
CA THR A 317 -48.61 -3.74 11.70
C THR A 317 -48.77 -5.15 11.12
N LEU A 318 -47.73 -5.98 11.23
CA LEU A 318 -47.75 -7.36 10.74
C LEU A 318 -48.93 -8.17 11.32
N THR A 319 -49.19 -8.02 12.62
CA THR A 319 -50.14 -8.86 13.35
C THR A 319 -51.57 -8.33 13.39
N THR A 320 -51.81 -7.06 13.05
CA THR A 320 -53.13 -6.42 13.22
C THR A 320 -53.62 -5.60 12.04
N HIS A 321 -52.75 -5.14 11.14
CA HIS A 321 -53.17 -4.36 9.97
C HIS A 321 -53.70 -5.29 8.87
N ALA A 322 -54.92 -5.02 8.36
CA ALA A 322 -55.58 -5.89 7.38
C ALA A 322 -54.75 -6.13 6.11
N ASP A 323 -54.00 -5.12 5.68
CA ASP A 323 -53.10 -5.20 4.52
C ASP A 323 -51.72 -5.82 4.82
N ARG A 324 -51.50 -6.46 5.97
CA ARG A 324 -50.24 -7.17 6.30
C ARG A 324 -50.45 -8.51 7.00
N THR A 325 -51.58 -8.72 7.67
CA THR A 325 -51.89 -9.98 8.37
C THR A 325 -51.87 -11.20 7.45
N PHE A 326 -52.08 -11.01 6.15
CA PHE A 326 -52.00 -12.08 5.16
C PHE A 326 -50.63 -12.79 5.13
N LEU A 327 -49.54 -12.12 5.56
CA LEU A 327 -48.19 -12.68 5.62
C LEU A 327 -47.99 -13.67 6.77
N VAL A 328 -48.85 -13.61 7.80
CA VAL A 328 -48.78 -14.49 8.98
C VAL A 328 -50.02 -15.38 9.12
N ASP A 329 -50.95 -15.31 8.18
CA ASP A 329 -52.08 -16.21 8.07
C ASP A 329 -51.61 -17.64 7.70
N ASN A 330 -52.42 -18.66 8.01
CA ASN A 330 -52.07 -20.08 7.86
C ASN A 330 -51.94 -20.58 6.39
N ASN A 331 -51.62 -19.70 5.43
CA ASN A 331 -51.48 -20.02 4.02
C ASN A 331 -50.08 -19.67 3.47
N PRO A 332 -49.01 -20.34 3.95
CA PRO A 332 -47.65 -20.08 3.47
C PRO A 332 -47.52 -20.43 1.97
N PRO A 333 -46.75 -19.64 1.19
CA PRO A 333 -46.47 -19.93 -0.21
C PRO A 333 -45.66 -21.23 -0.39
N ALA A 334 -45.74 -21.80 -1.59
CA ALA A 334 -44.90 -22.94 -1.96
C ALA A 334 -43.53 -22.41 -2.39
N CYS A 335 -42.50 -22.64 -1.58
CA CYS A 335 -41.18 -22.09 -1.87
C CYS A 335 -40.32 -23.02 -2.73
N ASP A 336 -39.57 -22.41 -3.62
CA ASP A 336 -38.52 -23.04 -4.41
C ASP A 336 -37.26 -23.30 -3.56
N ASN A 337 -36.48 -24.29 -3.98
CA ASN A 337 -35.14 -24.48 -3.44
C ASN A 337 -34.17 -23.56 -4.17
N ILE A 338 -34.01 -22.35 -3.66
CA ILE A 338 -33.13 -21.33 -4.23
C ILE A 338 -31.71 -21.57 -3.69
N GLU A 339 -30.81 -21.99 -4.57
CA GLU A 339 -29.38 -22.06 -4.27
C GLU A 339 -28.73 -20.71 -4.58
N GLN A 340 -27.85 -20.22 -3.69
CA GLN A 340 -27.05 -19.04 -3.96
C GLN A 340 -26.21 -19.27 -5.24
N PRO A 341 -26.25 -18.34 -6.22
CA PRO A 341 -25.38 -18.42 -7.38
C PRO A 341 -23.92 -18.45 -6.94
N ASN A 342 -23.13 -19.35 -7.54
CA ASN A 342 -21.69 -19.39 -7.30
C ASN A 342 -21.03 -18.23 -8.05
N LEU A 343 -21.01 -17.04 -7.44
CA LEU A 343 -20.32 -15.87 -7.96
C LEU A 343 -18.83 -15.96 -7.65
N SER A 344 -17.99 -15.80 -8.67
CA SER A 344 -16.55 -15.79 -8.52
C SER A 344 -16.10 -14.53 -7.77
N LEU A 345 -15.64 -14.70 -6.52
CA LEU A 345 -15.11 -13.64 -5.66
C LEU A 345 -13.74 -13.15 -6.16
N ILE A 346 -13.45 -11.85 -6.00
CA ILE A 346 -12.08 -11.36 -6.16
C ILE A 346 -11.19 -12.04 -5.12
N ALA A 347 -9.92 -12.30 -5.48
CA ALA A 347 -8.97 -12.84 -4.53
C ALA A 347 -8.85 -11.92 -3.30
N THR A 348 -8.93 -12.49 -2.10
CA THR A 348 -8.88 -11.72 -0.85
C THR A 348 -7.47 -11.25 -0.49
N HIS A 349 -6.45 -11.78 -1.17
CA HIS A 349 -5.05 -11.55 -0.87
C HIS A 349 -4.17 -11.67 -2.12
N GLY A 350 -2.97 -11.11 -2.05
CA GLY A 350 -1.88 -11.30 -3.00
C GLY A 350 -0.57 -11.60 -2.28
N PHE A 351 0.48 -11.90 -3.05
CA PHE A 351 1.81 -12.21 -2.52
C PHE A 351 2.88 -11.31 -3.13
N VAL A 352 3.87 -10.92 -2.34
CA VAL A 352 5.13 -10.37 -2.84
C VAL A 352 6.25 -11.34 -2.51
N ASN A 353 6.86 -11.89 -3.55
CA ASN A 353 8.03 -12.74 -3.41
C ASN A 353 9.23 -12.07 -4.04
N ARG A 354 10.35 -12.01 -3.32
CA ARG A 354 11.62 -11.58 -3.89
C ARG A 354 12.24 -12.68 -4.75
N VAL A 355 12.96 -12.26 -5.79
CA VAL A 355 13.88 -13.12 -6.52
C VAL A 355 15.06 -13.45 -5.61
N ALA A 356 15.35 -14.74 -5.44
CA ALA A 356 16.44 -15.26 -4.61
C ALA A 356 17.04 -16.52 -5.25
N HIS A 357 18.15 -17.02 -4.71
CA HIS A 357 18.67 -18.34 -5.02
C HIS A 357 18.18 -19.41 -4.03
N SER A 358 18.10 -20.66 -4.49
CA SER A 358 17.95 -21.83 -3.62
C SER A 358 19.13 -21.93 -2.64
N GLU A 359 18.97 -22.65 -1.53
CA GLU A 359 20.03 -22.82 -0.51
C GLU A 359 21.36 -23.38 -1.06
N ASP A 360 21.30 -24.09 -2.19
CA ASP A 360 22.45 -24.63 -2.91
C ASP A 360 22.99 -23.71 -4.04
N PHE A 361 22.42 -22.52 -4.19
CA PHE A 361 22.73 -21.52 -5.22
C PHE A 361 22.63 -22.04 -6.67
N GLN A 362 21.93 -23.15 -6.92
CA GLN A 362 21.84 -23.78 -8.24
C GLN A 362 20.66 -23.26 -9.08
N SER A 363 19.62 -22.74 -8.43
CA SER A 363 18.38 -22.35 -9.10
C SER A 363 17.79 -21.07 -8.52
N LEU A 364 16.98 -20.39 -9.32
CA LEU A 364 16.18 -19.26 -8.86
C LEU A 364 14.96 -19.76 -8.09
N VAL A 365 14.70 -19.14 -6.96
CA VAL A 365 13.51 -19.37 -6.14
C VAL A 365 12.85 -18.03 -5.82
N PHE A 366 11.55 -18.09 -5.58
CA PHE A 366 10.77 -16.92 -5.16
C PHE A 366 10.46 -17.11 -3.67
N SER A 367 11.06 -16.25 -2.84
CA SER A 367 10.89 -16.31 -1.38
C SER A 367 10.06 -15.12 -0.89
N PRO A 368 9.29 -15.25 0.19
CA PRO A 368 8.52 -14.15 0.76
C PRO A 368 9.35 -12.89 1.01
N LEU A 369 8.81 -11.72 0.62
CA LEU A 369 9.34 -10.42 1.01
C LEU A 369 8.40 -9.80 2.06
N GLU A 370 8.83 -9.79 3.31
CA GLU A 370 8.08 -9.17 4.43
C GLU A 370 8.17 -7.64 4.39
N GLY A 371 7.08 -6.99 4.79
CA GLY A 371 6.99 -5.54 4.97
C GLY A 371 6.85 -4.76 3.67
N ALA A 372 6.73 -5.39 2.50
CA ALA A 372 6.54 -4.68 1.23
C ALA A 372 5.18 -4.00 1.17
N ASN A 373 5.17 -2.67 0.97
CA ASN A 373 3.93 -1.92 0.83
C ASN A 373 3.37 -2.05 -0.58
N ILE A 374 2.09 -2.43 -0.69
CA ILE A 374 1.32 -2.46 -1.93
C ILE A 374 0.24 -1.40 -1.86
N LEU A 375 0.29 -0.44 -2.80
CA LEU A 375 -0.73 0.58 -2.97
C LEU A 375 -1.81 0.10 -3.93
N MET A 376 -3.07 0.31 -3.54
CA MET A 376 -4.26 0.09 -4.33
C MET A 376 -5.08 1.38 -4.39
N GLN A 377 -5.24 1.94 -5.59
CA GLN A 377 -5.92 3.22 -5.80
C GLN A 377 -6.94 3.14 -6.94
N LYS A 378 -8.20 3.51 -6.68
CA LYS A 378 -9.24 3.61 -7.72
C LYS A 378 -8.93 4.75 -8.71
N VAL A 379 -8.89 4.45 -10.02
CA VAL A 379 -8.38 5.35 -11.09
C VAL A 379 -9.14 6.68 -11.21
N LEU A 380 -10.42 6.74 -10.83
CA LEU A 380 -11.31 7.90 -11.03
C LEU A 380 -11.64 8.69 -9.75
N THR A 381 -11.10 8.30 -8.59
CA THR A 381 -11.36 8.98 -7.31
C THR A 381 -10.06 9.20 -6.53
N PRO A 382 -9.68 10.45 -6.21
CA PRO A 382 -8.39 10.75 -5.59
C PRO A 382 -8.30 10.42 -4.08
N VAL A 383 -9.27 9.69 -3.50
CA VAL A 383 -9.49 9.66 -2.03
C VAL A 383 -9.33 8.28 -1.39
N VAL A 384 -9.28 7.19 -2.15
CA VAL A 384 -9.03 5.85 -1.57
C VAL A 384 -7.68 5.34 -2.03
N ASN A 385 -6.63 5.76 -1.32
CA ASN A 385 -5.35 5.06 -1.33
C ASN A 385 -5.43 4.03 -0.22
N CYS A 386 -5.71 2.79 -0.57
CA CYS A 386 -5.49 1.69 0.34
C CYS A 386 -4.02 1.27 0.21
N ALA A 387 -3.35 1.07 1.34
CA ALA A 387 -1.99 0.58 1.39
C ALA A 387 -1.96 -0.56 2.38
N ASP A 388 -1.40 -1.69 1.99
CA ASP A 388 -1.16 -2.80 2.91
C ASP A 388 0.27 -3.30 2.79
N ALA A 389 0.82 -3.75 3.91
CA ALA A 389 2.19 -4.25 4.01
C ALA A 389 2.18 -5.77 4.10
N THR A 390 3.08 -6.43 3.39
CA THR A 390 3.15 -7.89 3.45
C THR A 390 3.61 -8.40 4.83
N ASP A 391 3.05 -9.54 5.24
CA ASP A 391 3.47 -10.27 6.43
C ASP A 391 4.74 -11.13 6.19
N VAL A 392 5.14 -11.92 7.19
CA VAL A 392 6.29 -12.86 7.12
C VAL A 392 6.19 -13.90 6.00
N ALA A 393 4.97 -14.18 5.51
CA ALA A 393 4.72 -15.09 4.40
C ALA A 393 4.65 -14.34 3.05
N GLY A 394 4.91 -13.02 3.04
CA GLY A 394 4.85 -12.19 1.86
C GLY A 394 3.41 -11.90 1.44
N LEU A 395 2.42 -12.21 2.27
CA LEU A 395 1.00 -12.06 1.98
C LEU A 395 0.53 -10.66 2.37
N TYR A 396 -0.30 -10.05 1.54
CA TYR A 396 -1.01 -8.81 1.86
C TYR A 396 -2.51 -8.96 1.54
N GLU A 397 -3.36 -8.24 2.27
CA GLU A 397 -4.81 -8.24 2.10
C GLU A 397 -5.21 -7.33 0.91
N VAL A 398 -6.02 -7.89 0.01
CA VAL A 398 -6.72 -7.16 -1.05
C VAL A 398 -8.12 -6.80 -0.57
N GLU A 399 -8.71 -7.68 0.24
CA GLU A 399 -10.00 -7.48 0.89
C GLU A 399 -9.96 -6.23 1.78
N GLY A 400 -10.95 -5.34 1.62
CA GLY A 400 -10.98 -4.03 2.30
C GLY A 400 -10.41 -2.87 1.49
N CYS A 401 -9.57 -3.15 0.50
CA CYS A 401 -9.08 -2.16 -0.47
C CYS A 401 -9.90 -2.13 -1.78
N THR A 402 -10.53 -3.25 -2.12
CA THR A 402 -11.42 -3.40 -3.28
C THR A 402 -12.78 -3.97 -2.86
N PRO A 403 -13.83 -3.84 -3.69
CA PRO A 403 -15.04 -4.64 -3.53
C PRO A 403 -14.71 -6.14 -3.52
N GLN A 404 -15.57 -6.95 -2.90
CA GLN A 404 -15.39 -8.41 -2.79
C GLN A 404 -15.76 -9.17 -4.09
N PHE A 405 -16.42 -8.51 -5.03
CA PHE A 405 -16.93 -9.10 -6.28
C PHE A 405 -16.32 -8.44 -7.52
N LEU A 406 -16.35 -9.16 -8.63
CA LEU A 406 -15.96 -8.61 -9.93
C LEU A 406 -16.92 -7.46 -10.33
N GLU A 407 -16.38 -6.26 -10.57
CA GLU A 407 -17.13 -5.04 -10.90
C GLU A 407 -16.42 -4.23 -12.01
N ASP A 408 -17.11 -3.37 -12.76
CA ASP A 408 -16.47 -2.50 -13.78
C ASP A 408 -15.75 -1.30 -13.16
N LEU A 409 -14.74 -1.59 -12.34
CA LEU A 409 -13.92 -0.60 -11.66
C LEU A 409 -12.46 -0.78 -12.03
N ASN A 410 -11.80 0.34 -12.30
CA ASN A 410 -10.37 0.36 -12.61
C ASN A 410 -9.55 0.76 -11.38
N TYR A 411 -8.57 -0.06 -11.02
CA TYR A 411 -7.63 0.14 -9.90
C TYR A 411 -6.20 0.24 -10.41
N LYS A 412 -5.41 1.11 -9.77
CA LYS A 412 -3.95 1.12 -9.82
C LYS A 412 -3.41 0.27 -8.70
N VAL A 413 -2.61 -0.74 -9.00
CA VAL A 413 -2.04 -1.66 -7.99
C VAL A 413 -0.53 -1.80 -8.18
N GLY A 414 0.24 -1.66 -7.10
CA GLY A 414 1.69 -1.92 -7.10
C GLY A 414 2.44 -1.19 -5.98
N SER A 415 3.76 -1.30 -5.97
CA SER A 415 4.61 -0.64 -4.96
C SER A 415 4.50 0.90 -5.00
N PRO A 416 4.69 1.59 -3.85
CA PRO A 416 4.79 3.06 -3.79
C PRO A 416 6.06 3.64 -4.45
N GLY A 417 6.98 2.81 -4.94
CA GLY A 417 8.22 3.28 -5.56
C GLY A 417 9.28 3.67 -4.53
N GLN A 418 9.84 4.89 -4.63
CA GLN A 418 10.98 5.37 -3.80
C GLN A 418 10.60 5.69 -2.35
N GLU A 419 9.33 5.61 -1.96
CA GLU A 419 8.85 6.08 -0.65
C GLU A 419 9.12 5.08 0.50
N GLN A 420 9.53 3.85 0.18
CA GLN A 420 9.84 2.82 1.17
C GLN A 420 11.36 2.67 1.35
N LEU A 421 11.96 3.60 2.10
CA LEU A 421 13.40 3.65 2.39
C LEU A 421 13.67 3.39 3.88
N GLY A 422 14.68 2.57 4.16
CA GLY A 422 15.29 2.47 5.48
C GLY A 422 14.62 1.50 6.46
N GLU A 423 13.28 1.44 6.49
CA GLU A 423 12.55 0.60 7.46
C GLU A 423 11.36 -0.14 6.80
N PRO A 424 11.22 -1.46 7.02
CA PRO A 424 12.16 -2.34 7.75
C PRO A 424 13.50 -2.50 7.01
N ALA A 425 14.55 -2.93 7.72
CA ALA A 425 15.93 -2.94 7.22
C ALA A 425 16.16 -3.72 5.90
N VAL A 426 15.24 -4.61 5.51
CA VAL A 426 15.23 -5.28 4.19
C VAL A 426 15.14 -4.29 3.01
N PHE A 427 14.55 -3.10 3.23
CA PHE A 427 14.45 -2.01 2.25
C PHE A 427 15.67 -1.07 2.27
N ASN A 428 16.70 -1.37 3.07
CA ASN A 428 17.97 -0.67 2.97
C ASN A 428 18.58 -0.84 1.58
N PRO A 429 18.98 0.24 0.90
CA PRO A 429 19.59 0.18 -0.43
C PRO A 429 20.83 -0.72 -0.50
N ASN A 430 21.59 -0.81 0.60
CA ASN A 430 22.80 -1.64 0.70
C ASN A 430 22.55 -3.13 0.98
N ASN A 431 21.32 -3.52 1.31
CA ASN A 431 21.01 -4.93 1.59
C ASN A 431 21.30 -5.79 0.35
N GLY A 432 22.11 -6.84 0.53
CA GLY A 432 22.52 -7.76 -0.54
C GLY A 432 23.55 -7.19 -1.52
N LEU A 433 24.06 -5.97 -1.34
CA LEU A 433 25.05 -5.40 -2.26
C LEU A 433 26.46 -5.68 -1.78
N SER A 434 27.29 -6.21 -2.69
CA SER A 434 28.69 -6.54 -2.41
C SER A 434 29.58 -6.37 -3.64
N VAL A 435 30.88 -6.51 -3.45
CA VAL A 435 31.84 -6.54 -4.55
C VAL A 435 31.61 -7.72 -5.51
N ALA A 436 30.94 -8.80 -5.06
CA ALA A 436 30.58 -9.93 -5.92
C ALA A 436 29.63 -9.49 -7.06
N ASP A 437 28.66 -8.63 -6.76
CA ASP A 437 27.75 -8.07 -7.76
C ASP A 437 28.51 -7.31 -8.86
N LEU A 438 29.53 -6.55 -8.45
CA LEU A 438 30.38 -5.80 -9.37
C LEU A 438 31.20 -6.73 -10.28
N ILE A 439 31.70 -7.85 -9.75
CA ILE A 439 32.41 -8.87 -10.53
C ILE A 439 31.48 -9.43 -11.61
N ILE A 440 30.27 -9.84 -11.25
CA ILE A 440 29.30 -10.44 -12.18
C ILE A 440 28.91 -9.43 -13.26
N ILE A 441 28.58 -8.19 -12.89
CA ILE A 441 28.22 -7.13 -13.85
C ILE A 441 29.38 -6.86 -14.81
N ARG A 442 30.61 -6.77 -14.30
CA ARG A 442 31.80 -6.58 -15.14
C ARG A 442 32.02 -7.77 -16.08
N GLN A 443 31.90 -9.00 -15.59
CA GLN A 443 32.01 -10.20 -16.43
C GLN A 443 30.96 -10.20 -17.55
N HIS A 444 29.76 -9.71 -17.28
CA HIS A 444 28.71 -9.51 -18.28
C HIS A 444 29.10 -8.47 -19.34
N ILE A 445 29.59 -7.31 -18.92
CA ILE A 445 30.05 -6.25 -19.84
C ILE A 445 31.20 -6.75 -20.74
N LEU A 446 32.08 -7.59 -20.19
CA LEU A 446 33.21 -8.18 -20.92
C LEU A 446 32.83 -9.43 -21.73
N TYR A 447 31.56 -9.83 -21.76
CA TYR A 447 31.06 -11.05 -22.42
C TYR A 447 31.74 -12.34 -21.94
N ILE A 448 32.15 -12.38 -20.67
CA ILE A 448 32.76 -13.56 -20.02
C ILE A 448 31.67 -14.45 -19.42
N MET A 449 30.74 -13.87 -18.66
CA MET A 449 29.62 -14.56 -18.03
C MET A 449 28.36 -13.70 -18.14
N SER A 450 27.25 -14.27 -18.58
CA SER A 450 25.98 -13.54 -18.61
C SER A 450 25.36 -13.43 -17.21
N LEU A 451 24.66 -12.32 -16.95
CA LEU A 451 23.87 -12.15 -15.73
C LEU A 451 22.84 -13.29 -15.56
N PRO A 452 22.56 -13.73 -14.32
CA PRO A 452 21.93 -15.04 -14.03
C PRO A 452 20.44 -15.18 -14.36
N SER A 453 19.81 -14.24 -15.06
CA SER A 453 18.43 -14.27 -15.58
C SER A 453 18.07 -12.91 -16.16
N PRO A 454 16.89 -12.74 -16.79
CA PRO A 454 16.34 -11.39 -17.02
C PRO A 454 16.24 -10.55 -15.73
N TYR A 455 16.06 -11.15 -14.55
CA TYR A 455 16.02 -10.40 -13.29
C TYR A 455 17.39 -9.81 -12.94
N GLY A 456 18.48 -10.50 -13.28
CA GLY A 456 19.84 -9.98 -13.08
C GLY A 456 20.14 -8.79 -14.00
N LEU A 457 19.63 -8.81 -15.24
CA LEU A 457 19.70 -7.66 -16.15
C LEU A 457 18.91 -6.46 -15.61
N ILE A 458 17.69 -6.68 -15.11
CA ILE A 458 16.91 -5.62 -14.46
C ILE A 458 17.69 -5.10 -13.25
N ALA A 459 18.10 -5.96 -12.32
CA ALA A 459 18.83 -5.60 -11.10
C ALA A 459 20.09 -4.76 -11.39
N ALA A 460 20.86 -5.10 -12.41
CA ALA A 460 22.10 -4.43 -12.80
C ALA A 460 21.89 -3.01 -13.35
N ASP A 461 20.80 -2.73 -14.08
CA ASP A 461 20.49 -1.40 -14.62
C ASP A 461 19.95 -0.48 -13.52
N VAL A 462 20.86 0.15 -12.78
CA VAL A 462 20.53 1.02 -11.63
C VAL A 462 20.41 2.49 -12.02
N ASN A 463 20.91 2.88 -13.19
CA ASN A 463 20.69 4.22 -13.75
C ASN A 463 19.43 4.30 -14.64
N ASN A 464 18.76 3.16 -14.85
CA ASN A 464 17.54 3.00 -15.65
C ASN A 464 17.73 3.48 -17.10
N ASP A 465 18.84 3.13 -17.76
CA ASP A 465 19.17 3.57 -19.13
C ASP A 465 19.03 2.50 -20.22
N GLU A 466 18.48 1.32 -19.87
CA GLU A 466 18.29 0.15 -20.74
C GLU A 466 19.61 -0.53 -21.16
N LYS A 467 20.73 -0.23 -20.49
CA LYS A 467 22.04 -0.81 -20.80
C LYS A 467 22.77 -1.16 -19.50
N ILE A 468 23.60 -2.19 -19.57
CA ILE A 468 24.53 -2.52 -18.50
C ILE A 468 25.91 -2.00 -18.88
N SER A 469 26.43 -1.08 -18.07
CA SER A 469 27.69 -0.39 -18.35
C SER A 469 28.53 -0.22 -17.10
N THR A 470 29.75 0.31 -17.26
CA THR A 470 30.61 0.64 -16.11
C THR A 470 29.99 1.69 -15.20
N LEU A 471 29.05 2.50 -15.70
CA LEU A 471 28.31 3.46 -14.86
C LEU A 471 27.49 2.75 -13.78
N ASP A 472 26.88 1.61 -14.09
CA ASP A 472 26.11 0.82 -13.12
C ASP A 472 27.02 0.28 -12.00
N ILE A 473 28.20 -0.23 -12.36
CA ILE A 473 29.23 -0.65 -11.40
C ILE A 473 29.58 0.48 -10.44
N ILE A 474 29.77 1.70 -10.97
CA ILE A 474 30.15 2.87 -10.16
C ILE A 474 29.01 3.26 -9.20
N LEU A 475 27.77 3.26 -9.67
CA LEU A 475 26.62 3.61 -8.85
C LEU A 475 26.38 2.60 -7.73
N ILE A 476 26.50 1.30 -8.02
CA ILE A 476 26.41 0.22 -7.01
C ILE A 476 27.57 0.32 -6.01
N MET A 477 28.80 0.53 -6.49
CA MET A 477 29.98 0.75 -5.64
C MET A 477 29.77 1.91 -4.66
N ARG A 478 29.22 3.04 -5.13
CA ARG A 478 28.97 4.21 -4.27
C ARG A 478 27.94 3.93 -3.18
N VAL A 479 26.94 3.10 -3.47
CA VAL A 479 25.97 2.63 -2.48
C VAL A 479 26.63 1.68 -1.48
N ILE A 480 27.41 0.68 -1.93
CA ILE A 480 28.17 -0.23 -1.04
C ILE A 480 29.08 0.55 -0.08
N LEU A 481 29.79 1.57 -0.60
CA LEU A 481 30.68 2.44 0.18
C LEU A 481 29.94 3.48 1.02
N GLN A 482 28.60 3.53 0.97
CA GLN A 482 27.76 4.55 1.61
C GLN A 482 28.17 5.98 1.25
N THR A 483 28.74 6.16 0.06
CA THR A 483 28.99 7.48 -0.52
C THR A 483 27.68 8.10 -1.00
N ASP A 484 26.84 7.26 -1.62
CA ASP A 484 25.42 7.54 -1.86
C ASP A 484 24.58 6.63 -0.98
N LEU A 485 23.45 7.14 -0.47
CA LEU A 485 22.54 6.36 0.37
C LEU A 485 21.46 5.64 -0.45
N ILE A 486 21.19 6.08 -1.68
CA ILE A 486 20.14 5.57 -2.56
C ILE A 486 20.59 5.59 -4.03
N PHE A 487 19.96 4.78 -4.87
CA PHE A 487 19.99 4.98 -6.32
C PHE A 487 19.01 6.09 -6.72
N SER A 488 19.45 7.05 -7.51
CA SER A 488 18.63 8.20 -7.90
C SER A 488 17.56 7.87 -8.95
N ALA A 489 17.81 6.86 -9.79
CA ALA A 489 16.96 6.54 -10.94
C ALA A 489 16.01 5.36 -10.72
N VAL A 490 16.30 4.47 -9.76
CA VAL A 490 15.50 3.27 -9.47
C VAL A 490 15.27 3.09 -7.97
N PRO A 491 14.11 2.58 -7.53
CA PRO A 491 13.89 2.25 -6.13
C PRO A 491 14.76 1.06 -5.70
N PRO A 492 14.96 0.84 -4.38
CA PRO A 492 15.71 -0.30 -3.86
C PRO A 492 15.14 -1.63 -4.36
N TRP A 493 13.81 -1.74 -4.47
CA TRP A 493 13.10 -2.91 -4.97
C TRP A 493 12.19 -2.51 -6.13
N ARG A 494 12.25 -3.28 -7.22
CA ARG A 494 11.38 -3.13 -8.40
C ARG A 494 10.41 -4.30 -8.49
N PHE A 495 9.15 -4.03 -8.79
CA PHE A 495 8.08 -5.03 -8.68
C PHE A 495 7.59 -5.41 -10.07
N LEU A 496 7.83 -6.65 -10.46
CA LEU A 496 7.29 -7.25 -11.68
C LEU A 496 5.98 -7.97 -11.34
N PRO A 497 4.84 -7.58 -11.91
CA PRO A 497 3.57 -8.24 -11.63
C PRO A 497 3.54 -9.67 -12.16
N GLU A 498 3.14 -10.63 -11.32
CA GLU A 498 2.95 -12.03 -11.72
C GLU A 498 1.82 -12.17 -12.75
N TYR A 499 0.85 -11.25 -12.73
CA TYR A 499 -0.20 -11.18 -13.75
C TYR A 499 0.38 -11.09 -15.17
N ALA A 500 1.48 -10.35 -15.36
CA ALA A 500 2.12 -10.22 -16.66
C ALA A 500 2.74 -11.54 -17.17
N LEU A 501 2.98 -12.49 -16.27
CA LEU A 501 3.59 -13.80 -16.52
C LEU A 501 2.56 -14.92 -16.62
N GLY A 502 1.26 -14.59 -16.52
CA GLY A 502 0.20 -15.57 -16.70
C GLY A 502 0.22 -16.20 -18.09
N SER A 503 -0.16 -17.48 -18.17
CA SER A 503 -0.14 -18.29 -19.42
C SER A 503 -0.94 -17.71 -20.59
N GLN A 504 -1.81 -16.74 -20.32
CA GLN A 504 -2.59 -16.00 -21.31
C GLN A 504 -1.77 -14.94 -22.06
N PHE A 505 -0.55 -14.64 -21.61
CA PHE A 505 0.34 -13.65 -22.22
C PHE A 505 1.60 -14.31 -22.79
N ASP A 506 2.03 -13.86 -23.96
CA ASP A 506 3.32 -14.24 -24.56
C ASP A 506 4.50 -13.43 -23.99
N PHE A 507 4.35 -12.84 -22.79
CA PHE A 507 5.34 -11.90 -22.25
C PHE A 507 6.54 -12.57 -21.62
N GLU A 508 6.37 -13.67 -20.88
CA GLU A 508 7.49 -14.35 -20.20
C GLU A 508 8.61 -14.77 -21.18
N PRO A 509 8.33 -15.34 -22.37
CA PRO A 509 9.38 -15.61 -23.36
C PRO A 509 10.12 -14.34 -23.83
N LEU A 510 9.43 -13.21 -23.97
CA LEU A 510 10.03 -11.93 -24.38
C LEU A 510 10.89 -11.34 -23.26
N LEU A 511 10.42 -11.41 -22.02
CA LEU A 511 11.16 -11.02 -20.83
C LEU A 511 12.45 -11.84 -20.72
N ASN A 512 12.34 -13.16 -20.89
CA ASN A 512 13.48 -14.10 -20.81
C ASN A 512 14.50 -13.90 -21.95
N ASP A 513 14.08 -13.45 -23.13
CA ASP A 513 14.99 -13.15 -24.24
C ASP A 513 15.80 -11.88 -23.96
N ASN A 514 15.10 -10.77 -23.66
CA ASN A 514 15.74 -9.52 -23.24
C ASN A 514 14.73 -8.58 -22.55
N PRO A 515 14.88 -8.31 -21.23
CA PRO A 515 13.94 -7.48 -20.49
C PRO A 515 13.88 -6.05 -21.01
N PHE A 516 14.97 -5.49 -21.55
CA PHE A 516 15.01 -4.10 -22.03
C PHE A 516 14.19 -3.88 -23.31
N THR A 517 14.06 -4.92 -24.15
CA THR A 517 13.23 -4.86 -25.35
C THR A 517 11.87 -5.53 -25.19
N ALA A 518 11.64 -6.19 -24.05
CA ALA A 518 10.38 -6.85 -23.77
C ALA A 518 9.25 -5.81 -23.65
N VAL A 519 8.14 -6.09 -24.32
CA VAL A 519 6.93 -5.28 -24.25
C VAL A 519 5.79 -6.19 -23.85
N TRP A 520 5.26 -5.98 -22.65
CA TRP A 520 4.04 -6.65 -22.22
C TRP A 520 2.83 -6.00 -22.86
N GLN A 521 2.01 -6.77 -23.56
CA GLN A 521 0.72 -6.31 -24.09
C GLN A 521 -0.33 -6.40 -22.97
N ALA A 522 -0.30 -5.44 -22.05
CA ALA A 522 -1.25 -5.40 -20.94
C ALA A 522 -2.65 -4.96 -21.42
N PRO A 523 -3.72 -5.28 -20.65
CA PRO A 523 -5.09 -4.84 -20.98
C PRO A 523 -5.24 -3.32 -21.15
N ASP A 524 -4.39 -2.54 -20.50
CA ASP A 524 -4.39 -1.07 -20.54
C ASP A 524 -3.40 -0.47 -21.56
N GLY A 525 -2.75 -1.32 -22.37
CA GLY A 525 -1.84 -0.93 -23.45
C GLY A 525 -0.45 -1.58 -23.35
N PRO A 526 0.42 -1.34 -24.36
CA PRO A 526 1.77 -1.87 -24.37
C PRO A 526 2.63 -1.23 -23.27
N ARG A 527 3.27 -2.08 -22.46
CA ARG A 527 4.15 -1.70 -21.35
C ARG A 527 5.59 -2.17 -21.64
N PRO A 528 6.50 -1.28 -22.08
CA PRO A 528 7.92 -1.59 -22.26
C PRO A 528 8.67 -1.58 -20.91
N TYR A 529 9.97 -1.87 -20.90
CA TYR A 529 10.81 -1.71 -19.70
C TYR A 529 10.92 -0.25 -19.24
N LYS A 530 11.19 0.65 -20.18
CA LYS A 530 11.21 2.09 -19.97
C LYS A 530 10.50 2.75 -21.14
N SER A 531 9.72 3.79 -20.84
CA SER A 531 8.89 4.45 -21.83
C SER A 531 9.52 5.73 -22.35
N THR A 532 9.63 5.81 -23.67
CA THR A 532 10.05 7.00 -24.42
C THR A 532 8.88 7.65 -25.19
N LEU A 533 7.65 7.12 -25.04
CA LEU A 533 6.47 7.56 -25.77
C LEU A 533 5.86 8.84 -25.18
N VAL A 534 5.07 9.58 -25.97
CA VAL A 534 4.34 10.78 -25.51
C VAL A 534 2.83 10.60 -25.76
N PRO A 535 1.97 10.61 -24.71
CA PRO A 535 2.34 10.66 -23.29
C PRO A 535 3.12 9.39 -22.88
N PRO A 536 3.96 9.46 -21.82
CA PRO A 536 4.76 8.32 -21.40
C PRO A 536 3.86 7.12 -21.12
N ALA A 537 4.02 6.05 -21.93
CA ALA A 537 3.53 4.73 -21.57
C ALA A 537 4.11 4.30 -20.21
N LYS A 538 3.43 3.40 -19.50
CA LYS A 538 3.93 2.87 -18.23
C LYS A 538 4.93 1.75 -18.47
N SER A 539 5.91 1.62 -17.59
CA SER A 539 6.74 0.42 -17.51
C SER A 539 5.90 -0.79 -17.11
N TYR A 540 6.34 -2.01 -17.45
CA TYR A 540 5.81 -3.22 -16.82
C TYR A 540 6.25 -3.37 -15.35
N LEU A 541 7.20 -2.54 -14.88
CA LEU A 541 7.61 -2.42 -13.48
C LEU A 541 6.85 -1.31 -12.72
N ASP A 542 6.01 -0.54 -13.42
CA ASP A 542 5.14 0.47 -12.81
C ASP A 542 3.81 -0.17 -12.33
N GLN A 543 3.06 0.59 -11.53
CA GLN A 543 1.72 0.22 -11.08
C GLN A 543 0.82 -0.26 -12.24
N LEU A 544 0.19 -1.41 -12.03
CA LEU A 544 -0.79 -2.03 -12.91
C LEU A 544 -2.09 -1.23 -12.91
N ASN A 545 -2.73 -1.09 -14.07
CA ASN A 545 -4.15 -0.73 -14.10
C ASN A 545 -4.94 -2.03 -14.31
N LEU A 546 -5.76 -2.41 -13.34
CA LEU A 546 -6.59 -3.61 -13.36
C LEU A 546 -8.07 -3.21 -13.43
N ASN A 547 -8.83 -3.84 -14.32
CA ASN A 547 -10.29 -3.75 -14.33
C ASN A 547 -10.85 -4.94 -13.55
N LEU A 548 -11.65 -4.69 -12.51
CA LEU A 548 -12.21 -5.71 -11.64
C LEU A 548 -13.25 -6.62 -12.32
N LEU A 549 -13.72 -6.35 -13.54
CA LEU A 549 -14.53 -7.30 -14.32
C LEU A 549 -13.71 -8.49 -14.87
N ASN A 550 -12.39 -8.41 -14.79
CA ASN A 550 -11.54 -9.45 -15.32
C ASN A 550 -11.60 -10.70 -14.41
N PRO A 551 -12.14 -11.85 -14.88
CA PRO A 551 -12.30 -13.04 -14.06
C PRO A 551 -10.97 -13.64 -13.58
N ASP A 552 -9.86 -13.31 -14.24
CA ASP A 552 -8.53 -13.69 -13.79
C ASP A 552 -8.20 -13.11 -12.39
N LEU A 553 -8.83 -12.01 -11.98
CA LEU A 553 -8.59 -11.36 -10.70
C LEU A 553 -9.22 -12.10 -9.50
N THR A 554 -9.87 -13.24 -9.75
CA THR A 554 -10.27 -14.19 -8.70
C THR A 554 -9.10 -15.05 -8.21
N ILE A 555 -7.95 -15.01 -8.91
CA ILE A 555 -6.76 -15.79 -8.61
C ILE A 555 -5.76 -14.92 -7.83
N PRO A 556 -5.32 -15.32 -6.61
CA PRO A 556 -4.36 -14.54 -5.80
C PRO A 556 -3.04 -14.22 -6.53
N LEU A 557 -2.59 -15.12 -7.41
CA LEU A 557 -1.38 -14.91 -8.21
C LEU A 557 -1.47 -13.68 -9.12
N ASN A 558 -2.67 -13.30 -9.58
CA ASN A 558 -2.86 -12.14 -10.44
C ASN A 558 -2.85 -10.81 -9.67
N TRP A 559 -2.83 -10.88 -8.35
CA TRP A 559 -2.52 -9.78 -7.43
C TRP A 559 -1.06 -9.82 -6.97
N SER A 560 -0.27 -10.80 -7.37
CA SER A 560 1.07 -11.02 -6.81
C SER A 560 2.19 -10.34 -7.61
N PHE A 561 3.34 -10.15 -6.99
CA PHE A 561 4.52 -9.49 -7.57
C PHE A 561 5.81 -10.25 -7.28
N ARG A 562 6.71 -10.27 -8.27
CA ARG A 562 8.13 -10.62 -8.10
C ARG A 562 8.92 -9.34 -7.79
N ALA A 563 9.53 -9.27 -6.62
CA ALA A 563 10.37 -8.16 -6.21
C ALA A 563 11.84 -8.42 -6.58
N ILE A 564 12.46 -7.48 -7.28
CA ILE A 564 13.85 -7.54 -7.77
C ILE A 564 14.64 -6.46 -7.04
N LYS A 565 15.68 -6.85 -6.30
CA LYS A 565 16.54 -5.92 -5.58
C LYS A 565 17.47 -5.21 -6.57
N SER A 566 17.39 -3.89 -6.64
CA SER A 566 18.28 -3.08 -7.49
C SER A 566 19.73 -3.17 -6.98
N GLY A 567 20.64 -3.43 -7.91
CA GLY A 567 22.08 -3.62 -7.70
C GLY A 567 22.51 -5.03 -7.27
N ASP A 568 21.60 -5.85 -6.74
CA ASP A 568 21.88 -7.20 -6.23
C ASP A 568 21.62 -8.22 -7.34
N VAL A 569 22.68 -8.56 -8.08
CA VAL A 569 22.58 -9.40 -9.29
C VAL A 569 22.79 -10.87 -9.00
N ASN A 570 23.37 -11.20 -7.83
CA ASN A 570 23.45 -12.57 -7.32
C ASN A 570 22.32 -12.91 -6.34
N PHE A 571 21.33 -12.02 -6.17
CA PHE A 571 20.12 -12.21 -5.39
C PHE A 571 20.39 -12.60 -3.92
N SER A 572 21.39 -11.99 -3.31
CA SER A 572 21.88 -12.26 -1.97
C SER A 572 21.22 -11.42 -0.87
N ALA A 573 20.34 -10.48 -1.20
CA ALA A 573 19.58 -9.71 -0.22
C ALA A 573 18.84 -10.64 0.75
N VAL A 574 18.68 -10.20 2.00
CA VAL A 574 18.06 -10.99 3.09
C VAL A 574 16.84 -10.28 3.69
N THR A 575 15.89 -11.05 4.24
CA THR A 575 14.59 -10.53 4.74
C THR A 575 14.49 -10.48 6.27
N GLN A 576 15.31 -11.22 7.01
CA GLN A 576 15.30 -11.19 8.48
C GLN A 576 16.40 -10.26 9.01
N GLU A 577 16.06 -9.38 9.96
CA GLU A 577 17.01 -8.46 10.61
C GLU A 577 18.21 -9.19 11.24
N ASP A 578 18.00 -10.38 11.81
CA ASP A 578 19.06 -11.21 12.39
C ASP A 578 19.93 -11.93 11.35
N GLN A 579 19.52 -11.92 10.07
CA GLN A 579 20.24 -12.52 8.95
C GLN A 579 20.81 -11.50 7.96
N LEU A 580 20.58 -10.18 8.15
CA LEU A 580 21.45 -9.15 7.58
C LEU A 580 22.86 -9.61 7.88
N PRO A 581 23.65 -10.01 6.87
CA PRO A 581 24.81 -10.80 7.18
C PRO A 581 25.73 -9.90 8.00
N GLY A 582 25.83 -10.19 9.29
CA GLY A 582 27.14 -10.34 9.89
C GLY A 582 27.79 -11.42 9.05
N PHE A 583 28.33 -11.03 7.89
CA PHE A 583 29.03 -11.91 6.99
C PHE A 583 29.99 -12.70 7.87
N ILE A 584 29.91 -14.02 7.76
CA ILE A 584 30.75 -14.93 8.54
C ILE A 584 32.20 -14.55 8.23
N GLY A 585 32.83 -13.81 9.13
CA GLY A 585 34.24 -13.50 9.08
C GLY A 585 35.06 -14.79 9.17
N ASN A 586 36.29 -14.87 8.68
CA ASN A 586 37.10 -13.90 7.99
C ASN A 586 38.04 -14.73 7.13
N GLY A 587 37.88 -14.66 5.81
CA GLY A 587 38.89 -15.14 4.87
C GLY A 587 40.19 -14.33 4.98
N TYR A 588 40.55 -13.83 6.16
CA TYR A 588 41.77 -13.07 6.39
C TYR A 588 42.25 -13.16 7.85
N ALA A 589 43.57 -13.18 8.03
CA ALA A 589 44.23 -12.97 9.32
C ALA A 589 44.84 -11.57 9.36
N PHE A 590 44.52 -10.77 10.38
CA PHE A 590 44.99 -9.39 10.50
C PHE A 590 46.09 -9.25 11.57
N SER A 591 47.11 -8.45 11.29
CA SER A 591 48.20 -8.17 12.24
C SER A 591 48.84 -6.81 11.99
N ALA A 592 49.54 -6.26 12.98
CA ALA A 592 50.35 -5.06 12.84
C ALA A 592 51.83 -5.36 13.11
N THR A 593 52.71 -4.69 12.36
CA THR A 593 54.16 -4.75 12.60
C THR A 593 54.53 -3.84 13.77
N SER A 594 55.35 -4.34 14.69
CA SER A 594 55.92 -3.50 15.75
C SER A 594 56.70 -2.32 15.15
N HIS A 595 56.44 -1.12 15.67
CA HIS A 595 57.11 0.11 15.28
C HIS A 595 57.48 0.94 16.52
N ALA A 596 58.35 1.94 16.33
CA ALA A 596 58.62 2.91 17.38
C ALA A 596 57.40 3.82 17.61
N CYS A 597 57.20 4.29 18.85
CA CYS A 597 56.06 5.14 19.17
C CYS A 597 56.06 6.44 18.34
N LEU A 598 55.02 6.64 17.55
CA LEU A 598 54.73 7.89 16.86
C LEU A 598 54.23 8.91 17.88
N GLN A 599 54.94 10.02 18.06
CA GLN A 599 54.61 11.03 19.07
C GLN A 599 53.52 11.99 18.57
N PRO A 600 52.74 12.64 19.46
CA PRO A 600 51.75 13.64 19.09
C PRO A 600 52.30 14.70 18.11
N GLY A 601 51.52 14.98 17.07
CA GLY A 601 51.85 15.90 15.98
C GLY A 601 52.79 15.34 14.91
N GLN A 602 53.37 14.15 15.10
CA GLN A 602 54.15 13.49 14.06
C GLN A 602 53.24 12.83 13.02
N THR A 603 53.72 12.78 11.79
CA THR A 603 53.03 12.14 10.67
C THR A 603 53.70 10.84 10.27
N ALA A 604 52.91 9.95 9.69
CA ALA A 604 53.36 8.65 9.19
C ALA A 604 52.47 8.16 8.05
N THR A 605 52.98 7.21 7.28
CA THR A 605 52.20 6.45 6.31
C THR A 605 52.02 5.03 6.85
N VAL A 606 50.77 4.59 7.00
CA VAL A 606 50.41 3.21 7.30
C VAL A 606 50.20 2.48 5.98
N LEU A 607 51.03 1.47 5.72
CA LEU A 607 50.86 0.57 4.58
C LEU A 607 49.87 -0.53 4.97
N VAL A 608 48.76 -0.63 4.26
CA VAL A 608 47.82 -1.76 4.38
C VAL A 608 48.26 -2.82 3.38
N LYS A 609 48.88 -3.89 3.88
CA LYS A 609 49.45 -4.95 3.06
C LYS A 609 48.61 -6.22 3.11
N ALA A 610 48.63 -6.97 2.02
CA ALA A 610 47.98 -8.26 1.90
C ALA A 610 48.94 -9.29 1.28
N GLN A 611 48.71 -10.56 1.60
CA GLN A 611 49.42 -11.70 1.04
C GLN A 611 48.46 -12.88 0.89
N THR A 612 48.54 -13.57 -0.24
CA THR A 612 47.91 -14.87 -0.50
C THR A 612 48.69 -15.61 -1.59
N THR A 613 48.36 -16.88 -1.81
CA THR A 613 48.91 -17.70 -2.90
C THR A 613 48.10 -17.62 -4.19
N GLU A 614 46.88 -17.12 -4.12
CA GLU A 614 45.92 -17.09 -5.22
C GLU A 614 45.83 -15.68 -5.83
N ASP A 615 45.27 -15.59 -7.04
CA ASP A 615 45.00 -14.30 -7.67
C ASP A 615 43.64 -13.77 -7.15
N ILE A 616 43.56 -12.47 -6.86
CA ILE A 616 42.34 -11.83 -6.36
C ILE A 616 41.77 -10.95 -7.46
N ASP A 617 40.49 -11.09 -7.73
CA ASP A 617 39.79 -10.34 -8.76
C ASP A 617 39.10 -9.08 -8.20
N ALA A 618 38.67 -9.13 -6.94
CA ALA A 618 38.17 -7.96 -6.23
C ALA A 618 38.24 -8.13 -4.70
N TYR A 619 38.15 -7.02 -3.96
CA TYR A 619 37.99 -7.05 -2.51
C TYR A 619 37.12 -5.92 -1.98
N GLN A 620 36.61 -6.09 -0.76
CA GLN A 620 35.98 -5.04 0.05
C GLN A 620 36.41 -5.16 1.51
N LEU A 621 36.54 -4.03 2.21
CA LEU A 621 37.00 -3.94 3.60
C LEU A 621 36.39 -2.72 4.30
N GLY A 622 35.93 -2.91 5.54
CA GLY A 622 35.64 -1.84 6.50
C GLY A 622 36.80 -1.69 7.48
N LEU A 623 37.32 -0.48 7.63
CA LEU A 623 38.33 -0.15 8.63
C LEU A 623 37.74 0.83 9.64
N VAL A 624 38.03 0.59 10.92
CA VAL A 624 37.82 1.57 11.98
C VAL A 624 39.14 2.09 12.48
N PHE A 625 39.14 3.33 12.96
CA PHE A 625 40.28 3.90 13.65
C PHE A 625 39.89 4.75 14.85
N ASP A 626 40.77 4.78 15.85
CA ASP A 626 40.62 5.67 17.00
C ASP A 626 40.91 7.12 16.58
N LYS A 627 39.82 7.86 16.33
CA LYS A 627 39.81 9.28 15.98
C LYS A 627 40.38 10.20 17.07
N ASP A 628 40.50 9.73 18.31
CA ASP A 628 41.11 10.48 19.40
C ASP A 628 42.63 10.22 19.44
N ALA A 629 43.11 9.10 18.88
CA ALA A 629 44.53 8.78 18.76
C ALA A 629 45.19 9.29 17.48
N ILE A 630 44.48 9.28 16.34
CA ILE A 630 45.01 9.70 15.03
C ILE A 630 44.01 10.53 14.20
N GLU A 631 44.57 11.36 13.32
CA GLU A 631 43.87 12.06 12.25
C GLU A 631 44.28 11.44 10.90
N VAL A 632 43.30 11.01 10.11
CA VAL A 632 43.54 10.50 8.74
C VAL A 632 43.65 11.69 7.78
N MET A 633 44.83 11.83 7.17
CA MET A 633 45.14 12.90 6.23
C MET A 633 44.88 12.50 4.77
N GLY A 634 44.55 11.25 4.48
CA GLY A 634 44.18 10.81 3.13
C GLY A 634 44.74 9.44 2.79
N VAL A 635 44.36 8.96 1.60
CA VAL A 635 44.74 7.64 1.09
C VAL A 635 45.50 7.78 -0.22
N ASN A 636 46.54 6.96 -0.40
CA ASN A 636 47.33 6.90 -1.61
C ASN A 636 47.44 5.48 -2.16
N GLN A 637 47.78 5.41 -3.44
CA GLN A 637 48.04 4.18 -4.15
C GLN A 637 49.15 3.33 -3.49
N GLY A 638 48.86 2.04 -3.35
CA GLY A 638 49.81 0.99 -2.98
C GLY A 638 50.59 0.45 -4.18
N ASP A 639 50.73 -0.87 -4.24
CA ASP A 639 51.33 -1.63 -5.33
C ASP A 639 50.29 -2.11 -6.35
N ILE A 640 49.00 -1.86 -6.09
CA ILE A 640 47.87 -2.31 -6.92
C ILE A 640 47.42 -1.19 -7.87
N THR A 641 47.04 -1.60 -9.07
CA THR A 641 46.47 -0.77 -10.13
C THR A 641 45.21 -1.45 -10.68
N PRO A 642 44.14 -0.72 -11.01
CA PRO A 642 43.99 0.73 -10.89
C PRO A 642 43.82 1.18 -9.42
N PHE A 643 43.98 2.48 -9.16
CA PHE A 643 43.67 3.10 -7.86
C PHE A 643 42.76 4.30 -8.10
N SER A 644 41.62 4.34 -7.42
CA SER A 644 40.68 5.46 -7.43
C SER A 644 40.33 5.86 -6.01
N LEU A 645 40.06 7.15 -5.76
CA LEU A 645 39.46 7.55 -4.49
C LEU A 645 37.96 7.18 -4.42
N ASP A 646 37.31 6.88 -5.56
CA ASP A 646 35.93 6.38 -5.56
C ASP A 646 35.78 4.98 -5.00
N GLN A 647 36.90 4.27 -4.89
CA GLN A 647 37.00 2.96 -4.24
C GLN A 647 37.08 3.10 -2.70
N PHE A 648 36.87 4.31 -2.18
CA PHE A 648 36.88 4.62 -0.76
C PHE A 648 35.64 5.46 -0.38
N GLY A 649 34.99 5.07 0.70
CA GLY A 649 33.92 5.84 1.35
C GLY A 649 34.47 6.64 2.53
N PHE A 650 34.40 7.97 2.44
CA PHE A 650 34.88 8.90 3.47
C PHE A 650 33.78 9.63 4.23
N ASN A 651 32.49 9.35 3.94
CA ASN A 651 31.36 10.06 4.56
C ASN A 651 31.34 9.89 6.09
N GLN A 652 31.84 8.78 6.62
CA GLN A 652 31.92 8.46 8.05
C GLN A 652 33.34 8.61 8.62
N LEU A 653 34.24 9.34 7.92
CA LEU A 653 35.63 9.53 8.37
C LEU A 653 35.69 10.24 9.74
N ALA A 654 34.76 11.16 10.00
CA ALA A 654 34.65 11.87 11.28
C ALA A 654 34.25 10.93 12.44
N ASP A 655 33.56 9.84 12.13
CA ASP A 655 33.15 8.82 13.08
C ASP A 655 34.21 7.72 13.27
N GLY A 656 35.36 7.83 12.58
CA GLY A 656 36.46 6.88 12.66
C GLY A 656 36.34 5.72 11.69
N GLU A 657 35.55 5.83 10.61
CA GLU A 657 35.32 4.74 9.66
C GLU A 657 35.87 5.05 8.26
N ILE A 658 36.49 4.05 7.63
CA ILE A 658 36.86 4.06 6.21
C ILE A 658 36.33 2.79 5.57
N ARG A 659 35.49 2.94 4.55
CA ARG A 659 35.06 1.84 3.70
C ARG A 659 35.92 1.81 2.46
N THR A 660 36.31 0.64 1.98
CA THR A 660 37.00 0.51 0.69
C THR A 660 36.57 -0.74 -0.05
N LEU A 661 36.53 -0.65 -1.37
CA LEU A 661 36.42 -1.80 -2.24
C LEU A 661 37.22 -1.57 -3.51
N TRP A 662 37.88 -2.60 -3.99
CA TRP A 662 38.70 -2.54 -5.18
C TRP A 662 38.22 -3.54 -6.20
N ILE A 663 38.12 -3.09 -7.44
CA ILE A 663 37.86 -3.90 -8.63
C ILE A 663 38.54 -3.23 -9.83
N ASP A 664 39.09 -4.02 -10.74
CA ASP A 664 39.51 -3.53 -12.06
C ASP A 664 38.37 -3.73 -13.07
N GLU A 665 37.90 -2.63 -13.67
CA GLU A 665 36.89 -2.61 -14.73
C GLU A 665 37.30 -3.45 -15.95
N LYS A 666 38.60 -3.64 -16.19
CA LYS A 666 39.13 -4.46 -17.29
C LYS A 666 39.13 -5.96 -16.99
N GLY A 667 38.93 -6.34 -15.72
CA GLY A 667 38.99 -7.74 -15.31
C GLY A 667 40.40 -8.29 -15.12
N ASP A 668 41.42 -7.42 -14.97
CA ASP A 668 42.77 -7.88 -14.65
C ASP A 668 42.88 -8.16 -13.14
N PRO A 669 43.14 -9.43 -12.73
CA PRO A 669 43.23 -9.75 -11.31
C PRO A 669 44.55 -9.26 -10.70
N ILE A 670 44.53 -9.02 -9.38
CA ILE A 670 45.70 -8.80 -8.55
C ILE A 670 46.47 -10.11 -8.46
N LYS A 671 47.59 -10.17 -9.17
CA LYS A 671 48.52 -11.30 -9.07
C LYS A 671 49.38 -11.18 -7.83
N PHE A 672 49.16 -12.01 -6.82
CA PHE A 672 49.98 -11.98 -5.60
C PHE A 672 51.31 -12.70 -5.79
N GLU A 673 51.32 -13.85 -6.47
CA GLU A 673 52.50 -14.71 -6.62
C GLU A 673 53.18 -15.02 -5.27
N ASN A 674 52.38 -15.11 -4.19
CA ASN A 674 52.83 -15.23 -2.80
C ASN A 674 53.72 -14.08 -2.28
N ASN A 675 53.69 -12.92 -2.94
CA ASN A 675 54.35 -11.71 -2.46
C ASN A 675 53.45 -10.92 -1.52
N LEU A 676 54.07 -10.26 -0.55
CA LEU A 676 53.39 -9.26 0.27
C LEU A 676 53.23 -7.98 -0.56
N LYS A 677 51.99 -7.60 -0.86
CA LYS A 677 51.66 -6.40 -1.65
C LYS A 677 50.97 -5.35 -0.79
N THR A 678 51.28 -4.09 -1.03
CA THR A 678 50.57 -2.95 -0.42
C THR A 678 49.28 -2.72 -1.19
N LEU A 679 48.12 -2.93 -0.59
CA LEU A 679 46.83 -2.64 -1.22
C LEU A 679 46.70 -1.13 -1.44
N PHE A 680 46.86 -0.37 -0.34
CA PHE A 680 46.80 1.09 -0.30
C PHE A 680 47.57 1.61 0.92
N LYS A 681 47.72 2.94 0.97
CA LYS A 681 48.48 3.64 2.01
C LYS A 681 47.58 4.66 2.69
N ILE A 682 47.56 4.69 4.01
CA ILE A 682 46.82 5.69 4.78
C ILE A 682 47.85 6.66 5.38
N ASN A 683 47.75 7.93 5.05
CA ASN A 683 48.55 8.98 5.66
C ASN A 683 47.86 9.43 6.95
N ILE A 684 48.59 9.42 8.04
CA ILE A 684 48.06 9.74 9.37
C ILE A 684 48.91 10.78 10.08
N LYS A 685 48.28 11.47 11.03
CA LYS A 685 48.92 12.33 12.01
C LYS A 685 48.52 11.88 13.41
N ALA A 686 49.50 11.68 14.27
CA ALA A 686 49.26 11.30 15.66
C ALA A 686 48.66 12.48 16.44
N ILE A 687 47.54 12.24 17.11
CA ILE A 687 46.96 13.15 18.12
C ILE A 687 47.51 12.75 19.49
N GLU A 688 47.56 11.45 19.76
CA GLU A 688 48.21 10.85 20.93
C GLU A 688 49.45 10.02 20.55
N ALA A 689 50.18 9.53 21.55
CA ALA A 689 51.34 8.68 21.29
C ALA A 689 50.89 7.27 20.83
N VAL A 690 51.14 6.93 19.57
CA VAL A 690 50.78 5.63 18.99
C VAL A 690 51.99 4.69 19.01
N CYS A 691 52.01 3.75 19.93
CA CYS A 691 53.05 2.72 20.04
C CYS A 691 52.70 1.39 19.38
N ASP A 692 51.42 1.17 19.12
CA ASP A 692 50.90 -0.01 18.43
C ASP A 692 49.76 0.41 17.50
N ILE A 693 50.05 0.52 16.20
CA ILE A 693 49.08 0.89 15.19
C ILE A 693 47.95 -0.13 15.07
N GLY A 694 48.18 -1.39 15.45
CA GLY A 694 47.16 -2.43 15.44
C GLY A 694 46.09 -2.26 16.52
N SER A 695 46.35 -1.44 17.55
CA SER A 695 45.35 -1.05 18.56
C SER A 695 44.58 0.22 18.18
N VAL A 696 44.98 0.87 17.09
CA VAL A 696 44.44 2.16 16.64
C VAL A 696 43.69 2.02 15.32
N ILE A 697 44.09 1.11 14.43
CA ILE A 697 43.41 0.81 13.17
C ILE A 697 43.10 -0.68 13.15
N GLU A 698 41.81 -1.01 13.04
CA GLU A 698 41.31 -2.38 12.99
C GLU A 698 40.40 -2.56 11.76
N ILE A 699 40.16 -3.82 11.39
CA ILE A 699 39.20 -4.19 10.34
C ILE A 699 37.94 -4.65 11.06
N GLU A 700 36.79 -4.10 10.65
CA GLU A 700 35.51 -4.34 11.29
C GLU A 700 34.44 -4.69 10.25
N ASP A 701 33.95 -5.93 10.31
CA ASP A 701 33.01 -6.47 9.33
C ASP A 701 31.61 -5.84 9.43
N ASN A 702 31.28 -5.20 10.56
CA ASN A 702 30.03 -4.46 10.74
C ASN A 702 30.01 -3.12 9.99
N VAL A 703 31.17 -2.54 9.69
CA VAL A 703 31.32 -1.30 8.91
C VAL A 703 31.13 -1.62 7.43
N LEU A 704 31.87 -2.62 6.95
CA LEU A 704 31.75 -3.24 5.65
C LEU A 704 32.46 -4.60 5.71
N ALA A 705 31.74 -5.67 5.41
CA ALA A 705 32.28 -7.02 5.51
C ALA A 705 33.57 -7.19 4.71
N GLY A 706 34.60 -7.75 5.35
CA GLY A 706 35.88 -8.03 4.72
C GLY A 706 35.83 -9.26 3.83
N ILE A 707 35.87 -9.07 2.52
CA ILE A 707 35.79 -10.16 1.53
C ILE A 707 36.85 -9.95 0.44
N PHE A 708 37.49 -11.04 0.03
CA PHE A 708 38.42 -11.11 -1.09
C PHE A 708 37.95 -12.23 -2.01
N LEU A 709 37.71 -11.93 -3.28
CA LEU A 709 37.13 -12.87 -4.23
C LEU A 709 38.09 -13.14 -5.38
N ASP A 710 38.15 -14.40 -5.81
CA ASP A 710 38.75 -14.77 -7.09
C ASP A 710 37.77 -14.54 -8.26
N THR A 711 38.18 -14.96 -9.46
CA THR A 711 37.36 -14.82 -10.68
C THR A 711 36.12 -15.71 -10.72
N GLU A 712 36.04 -16.73 -9.85
CA GLU A 712 34.89 -17.63 -9.70
C GLU A 712 34.02 -17.24 -8.49
N GLU A 713 34.22 -16.04 -7.94
CA GLU A 713 33.52 -15.51 -6.76
C GLU A 713 33.78 -16.32 -5.48
N ALA A 714 34.83 -17.14 -5.45
CA ALA A 714 35.22 -17.88 -4.27
C ALA A 714 35.97 -16.97 -3.30
N VAL A 715 35.67 -17.09 -2.01
CA VAL A 715 36.37 -16.35 -0.96
C VAL A 715 37.79 -16.88 -0.81
N VAL A 716 38.77 -16.01 -1.04
CA VAL A 716 40.20 -16.35 -0.94
C VAL A 716 40.76 -15.95 0.43
N PRO A 717 41.41 -16.87 1.16
CA PRO A 717 42.09 -16.56 2.40
C PRO A 717 43.28 -15.60 2.21
N MET A 718 43.36 -14.57 3.07
CA MET A 718 44.38 -13.54 3.04
C MET A 718 45.16 -13.44 4.36
N THR A 719 46.37 -12.92 4.30
CA THR A 719 47.05 -12.36 5.48
C THR A 719 47.17 -10.86 5.28
N LEU A 720 46.50 -10.10 6.13
CA LEU A 720 46.53 -8.65 6.17
C LEU A 720 47.50 -8.16 7.23
N LYS A 721 48.27 -7.13 6.87
CA LYS A 721 49.33 -6.61 7.72
C LYS A 721 49.45 -5.10 7.63
N LEU A 722 49.42 -4.43 8.77
CA LEU A 722 49.77 -3.02 8.88
C LEU A 722 51.28 -2.84 9.08
N GLU A 723 51.86 -1.89 8.36
CA GLU A 723 53.24 -1.44 8.57
C GLU A 723 53.29 0.08 8.60
N LEU A 724 53.75 0.64 9.72
CA LEU A 724 53.86 2.08 9.90
C LEU A 724 55.24 2.57 9.49
N ILE A 725 55.28 3.55 8.58
CA ILE A 725 56.50 4.22 8.12
C ILE A 725 56.43 5.69 8.54
N PRO A 726 57.25 6.13 9.52
CA PRO A 726 57.30 7.54 9.91
C PRO A 726 57.74 8.44 8.75
N GLY A 727 57.11 9.59 8.59
CA GLY A 727 57.43 10.52 7.51
C GLY A 727 56.68 11.84 7.65
N ILE A 728 57.35 12.97 7.36
CA ILE A 728 56.72 14.28 7.43
C ILE A 728 55.82 14.45 6.20
N ILE A 729 54.51 14.47 6.43
CA ILE A 729 53.47 14.81 5.46
C ILE A 729 52.87 16.16 5.85
N ARG A 730 52.90 17.13 4.94
CA ARG A 730 52.51 18.54 5.17
C ARG A 730 51.29 18.97 4.38
N HIS A 731 50.92 18.20 3.37
CA HIS A 731 49.83 18.53 2.46
C HIS A 731 48.82 17.38 2.41
N LYS A 732 47.56 17.71 2.14
CA LYS A 732 46.45 16.77 2.05
C LYS A 732 45.60 17.06 0.80
N LEU A 733 45.12 16.01 0.17
CA LEU A 733 44.04 16.07 -0.82
C LEU A 733 42.75 15.67 -0.09
N GLU A 734 41.88 16.65 0.15
CA GLU A 734 40.63 16.47 0.90
C GLU A 734 39.56 15.77 0.07
N GLN A 735 39.35 16.25 -1.15
CA GLN A 735 38.23 15.82 -1.96
C GLN A 735 38.50 16.01 -3.46
N VAL A 736 37.89 15.15 -4.27
CA VAL A 736 37.79 15.30 -5.73
C VAL A 736 36.31 15.27 -6.11
N TYR A 737 35.80 16.33 -6.73
CA TYR A 737 34.35 16.48 -7.03
C TYR A 737 34.09 17.33 -8.29
N PRO A 738 33.01 17.07 -9.05
CA PRO A 738 32.15 15.89 -8.97
C PRO A 738 32.84 14.62 -9.48
N ASN A 739 32.44 13.47 -8.94
CA ASN A 739 32.83 12.17 -9.46
C ASN A 739 31.63 11.20 -9.36
N PRO A 740 30.99 10.83 -10.48
CA PRO A 740 31.43 11.08 -11.86
C PRO A 740 31.43 12.57 -12.28
N ALA A 741 32.43 12.96 -13.07
CA ALA A 741 32.62 14.31 -13.60
C ALA A 741 31.93 14.47 -14.96
N GLU A 742 31.27 15.59 -15.20
CA GLU A 742 30.74 15.93 -16.54
C GLU A 742 31.66 16.95 -17.22
N THR A 743 31.47 18.23 -16.89
CA THR A 743 32.12 19.36 -17.58
C THR A 743 33.27 19.98 -16.79
N SER A 744 33.34 19.73 -15.47
CA SER A 744 34.37 20.29 -14.60
C SER A 744 34.82 19.31 -13.53
N ILE A 745 36.03 19.52 -13.01
CA ILE A 745 36.62 18.74 -11.91
C ILE A 745 37.29 19.72 -10.95
N SER A 746 37.05 19.55 -9.66
CA SER A 746 37.70 20.31 -8.59
C SER A 746 38.43 19.38 -7.64
N PHE A 747 39.65 19.75 -7.27
CA PHE A 747 40.46 19.08 -6.26
C PHE A 747 40.63 20.03 -5.08
N GLN A 748 40.11 19.64 -3.91
CA GLN A 748 40.27 20.39 -2.67
C GLN A 748 41.56 19.93 -2.00
N VAL A 749 42.52 20.83 -1.81
CA VAL A 749 43.80 20.56 -1.17
C VAL A 749 43.96 21.41 0.08
N GLU A 750 44.42 20.80 1.17
CA GLU A 750 44.83 21.51 2.37
C GLU A 750 46.36 21.55 2.43
N LEU A 751 46.92 22.75 2.54
CA LEU A 751 48.36 22.96 2.57
C LEU A 751 48.79 23.41 3.97
N GLY A 752 49.52 22.56 4.70
CA GLY A 752 50.10 22.90 6.01
C GLY A 752 51.23 23.94 5.93
N GLU A 753 51.84 24.11 4.76
CA GLU A 753 52.78 25.19 4.45
C GLU A 753 52.58 25.68 3.02
N ALA A 754 53.07 26.90 2.73
CA ALA A 754 53.02 27.43 1.38
C ALA A 754 53.78 26.51 0.41
N ALA A 755 53.10 26.08 -0.66
CA ALA A 755 53.64 25.11 -1.60
C ALA A 755 53.18 25.40 -3.04
N THR A 756 53.96 24.89 -3.99
CA THR A 756 53.51 24.81 -5.38
C THR A 756 52.67 23.56 -5.53
N VAL A 757 51.48 23.73 -6.09
CA VAL A 757 50.56 22.64 -6.44
C VAL A 757 50.51 22.53 -7.96
N SER A 758 50.79 21.35 -8.50
CA SER A 758 50.56 21.01 -9.90
C SER A 758 49.56 19.88 -10.00
N ALA A 759 48.50 20.07 -10.75
CA ALA A 759 47.52 19.04 -11.05
C ALA A 759 47.56 18.68 -12.54
N GLN A 760 47.45 17.40 -12.83
CA GLN A 760 47.33 16.84 -14.17
C GLN A 760 46.15 15.87 -14.17
N VAL A 761 45.32 15.91 -15.21
CA VAL A 761 44.24 14.94 -15.47
C VAL A 761 44.40 14.43 -16.88
N PHE A 762 44.32 13.13 -17.12
CA PHE A 762 44.52 12.53 -18.43
C PHE A 762 43.63 11.32 -18.68
N ASP A 763 43.24 11.12 -19.94
CA ASP A 763 42.44 9.97 -20.36
C ASP A 763 43.32 8.80 -20.83
N GLN A 764 42.67 7.66 -21.06
CA GLN A 764 43.30 6.43 -21.54
C GLN A 764 43.95 6.53 -22.95
N PHE A 765 43.67 7.60 -23.69
CA PHE A 765 44.23 7.86 -25.02
C PHE A 765 45.40 8.85 -24.99
N GLY A 766 45.79 9.32 -23.79
CA GLY A 766 46.89 10.24 -23.58
C GLY A 766 46.54 11.71 -23.78
N ASN A 767 45.26 12.06 -23.92
CA ASN A 767 44.85 13.47 -23.84
C ASN A 767 44.96 13.91 -22.37
N TYR A 768 45.45 15.12 -22.12
CA TYR A 768 45.61 15.60 -20.75
C TYR A 768 45.33 17.09 -20.60
N LEU A 769 44.91 17.44 -19.39
CA LEU A 769 44.81 18.79 -18.86
C LEU A 769 45.84 18.94 -17.74
N THR A 770 46.42 20.13 -17.61
CA THR A 770 47.32 20.44 -16.50
C THR A 770 47.11 21.86 -16.02
N THR A 771 47.29 22.07 -14.72
CA THR A 771 47.33 23.38 -14.08
C THR A 771 48.39 23.36 -12.99
N SER A 772 48.99 24.52 -12.72
CA SER A 772 49.90 24.67 -11.59
C SER A 772 49.81 26.07 -11.01
N GLY A 773 50.04 26.20 -9.71
CA GLY A 773 50.03 27.47 -9.01
C GLY A 773 50.78 27.39 -7.68
N SER A 774 51.14 28.54 -7.14
CA SER A 774 51.68 28.65 -5.78
C SER A 774 50.59 29.13 -4.85
N TYR A 775 50.41 28.43 -3.75
CA TYR A 775 49.32 28.64 -2.82
C TYR A 775 49.91 28.85 -1.42
N GLY A 776 49.25 29.69 -0.61
CA GLY A 776 49.60 29.87 0.80
C GLY A 776 49.16 28.68 1.66
N THR A 777 49.49 28.70 2.94
CA THR A 777 48.92 27.76 3.91
C THR A 777 47.38 27.87 3.96
N GLY A 778 46.68 26.74 4.12
CA GLY A 778 45.22 26.66 4.21
C GLY A 778 44.59 25.83 3.09
N GLU A 779 43.26 25.87 3.01
CA GLU A 779 42.46 25.17 1.98
C GLU A 779 42.46 25.92 0.64
N HIS A 780 42.58 25.17 -0.45
CA HIS A 780 42.50 25.69 -1.82
C HIS A 780 41.78 24.72 -2.75
N ALA A 781 41.03 25.27 -3.71
CA ALA A 781 40.39 24.51 -4.77
C ALA A 781 41.18 24.63 -6.09
N ILE A 782 41.67 23.51 -6.61
CA ILE A 782 42.30 23.41 -7.93
C ILE A 782 41.24 22.96 -8.93
N VAL A 783 40.82 23.83 -9.84
CA VAL A 783 39.64 23.60 -10.69
C VAL A 783 40.00 23.51 -12.18
N PHE A 784 39.49 22.48 -12.84
CA PHE A 784 39.39 22.38 -14.30
C PHE A 784 37.94 22.68 -14.70
N ASN A 785 37.66 23.91 -15.15
CA ASN A 785 36.31 24.34 -15.51
C ASN A 785 35.78 23.77 -16.84
N ASN A 786 36.64 23.13 -17.62
CA ASN A 786 36.26 22.51 -18.89
C ASN A 786 37.10 21.25 -19.13
N THR A 787 36.43 20.10 -19.17
CA THR A 787 37.01 18.78 -19.42
C THR A 787 36.72 18.26 -20.82
N SER A 788 36.13 19.06 -21.71
CA SER A 788 35.63 18.62 -23.03
C SER A 788 36.67 18.00 -23.94
N SER A 789 37.97 18.28 -23.72
CA SER A 789 39.07 17.69 -24.48
C SER A 789 39.47 16.27 -24.04
N LEU A 790 39.02 15.84 -22.86
CA LEU A 790 39.24 14.48 -22.34
C LEU A 790 38.11 13.57 -22.83
N GLN A 791 38.40 12.32 -23.17
CA GLN A 791 37.38 11.34 -23.54
C GLN A 791 36.55 10.90 -22.34
N GLN A 792 35.35 10.36 -22.61
CA GLN A 792 34.51 9.71 -21.61
C GLN A 792 35.16 8.44 -21.07
N GLY A 793 34.76 8.04 -19.87
CA GLY A 793 35.33 6.89 -19.14
C GLY A 793 36.35 7.33 -18.10
N THR A 794 37.26 6.44 -17.75
CA THR A 794 38.20 6.63 -16.64
C THR A 794 39.30 7.64 -16.99
N LEU A 795 39.40 8.69 -16.18
CA LEU A 795 40.48 9.67 -16.20
C LEU A 795 41.40 9.43 -15.02
N SER A 796 42.70 9.50 -15.23
CA SER A 796 43.70 9.47 -14.16
C SER A 796 44.14 10.89 -13.82
N TYR A 797 44.44 11.15 -12.55
CA TYR A 797 45.01 12.41 -12.12
C TYR A 797 46.29 12.22 -11.31
N VAL A 798 47.16 13.23 -11.38
CA VAL A 798 48.31 13.41 -10.50
C VAL A 798 48.27 14.83 -9.95
N ILE A 799 48.25 14.95 -8.63
CA ILE A 799 48.40 16.21 -7.91
C ILE A 799 49.68 16.15 -7.11
N THR A 800 50.61 17.05 -7.39
CA THR A 800 51.81 17.23 -6.59
C THR A 800 51.69 18.53 -5.83
N ALA A 801 51.67 18.47 -4.50
CA ALA A 801 51.76 19.61 -3.61
C ALA A 801 53.11 19.53 -2.88
N GLY A 802 54.04 20.43 -3.17
CA GLY A 802 55.38 20.37 -2.56
C GLY A 802 56.12 19.08 -2.95
N SER A 803 56.41 18.22 -1.96
CA SER A 803 57.03 16.90 -2.16
C SER A 803 56.03 15.75 -2.22
N GLU A 804 54.78 16.03 -1.87
CA GLU A 804 53.72 15.06 -1.72
C GLU A 804 52.97 14.93 -3.05
N THR A 805 52.73 13.68 -3.45
CA THR A 805 52.04 13.37 -4.70
C THR A 805 50.83 12.51 -4.39
N PHE A 806 49.66 12.96 -4.85
CA PHE A 806 48.38 12.30 -4.80
C PHE A 806 48.03 11.85 -6.22
N THR A 807 47.75 10.57 -6.39
CA THR A 807 47.29 10.03 -7.66
C THR A 807 45.97 9.35 -7.45
N GLY A 808 45.15 9.30 -8.49
CA GLY A 808 43.88 8.58 -8.46
C GLY A 808 43.21 8.60 -9.81
N ASN A 809 42.02 8.04 -9.87
CA ASN A 809 41.16 8.07 -11.03
C ASN A 809 39.86 8.80 -10.69
N ILE A 810 39.18 9.26 -11.73
CA ILE A 810 37.81 9.77 -11.70
C ILE A 810 37.09 9.27 -12.94
N ILE A 811 35.77 9.21 -12.91
CA ILE A 811 34.97 8.78 -14.06
C ILE A 811 34.40 10.00 -14.76
N LYS A 812 34.53 10.09 -16.09
CA LYS A 812 33.92 11.13 -16.88
C LYS A 812 32.67 10.65 -17.62
N LEU A 813 31.54 11.31 -17.35
CA LEU A 813 30.26 11.14 -18.06
C LEU A 813 30.18 11.99 -19.33
N GLN A 814 29.06 11.83 -20.04
CA GLN A 814 28.91 12.26 -21.43
C GLN A 814 29.15 13.75 -21.69
#